data_AF-A0A946H024-F1
#
_entry.id   AF-A0A946H024-F1
#
_cell.length_a   1.000
_cell.length_b   1.000
_cell.length_c   1.000
_cell.angle_alpha   90.00
_cell.angle_beta   90.00
_cell.angle_gamma   90.00
#
_symmetry.space_group_name_H-M   'P 1'
#
loop_
_entity.id
_entity.type
_entity.pdbx_description
1 polymer ?
#
loop_
_entity_poly.entity_id
_entity_poly.type
_entity_poly.pdbx_seq_one_letter_code
_entity_poly.pdbx_strand_id
1 'polypeptide(L)'
;MSVQPVRCAGWVSRRWIIGGLCGVLTLAIAGSAMLPRSEAAQKKRRPTAKKKAAAKKPEPLPPRFMVESKEVDPSKLSRALQSANKIDSLVAANYKKYKVQPNPKSTDAQFLRRVYLDITGTIATYQQARIFLVSRHPDKRKRLIDRLLNSDGYASHYFNYWADTLRYVDRLNNNVRGEPYRQWIKQSLAENKPWDKMVSEMITAEGRVWEDPATGYLQRDSGMPLDNMNNTVRIFLGTRIGCAQCHDHPFDRWTQKEFYEMAAFTFGTTTRAGGRDKRYFTRKDAPNTRLKEEYYEIDQDEEIQRRNYYRMTRLIRFNMMIVNDQVRRQIRLPHDYAYDNAKPKQVVPPKTLFGNPADIKKGEAPRKAFARWLTSKDNPRFALTIANRLWKKAFGRGQIEPVDDMMDSTVAENPALMKYLESEMTRLDFDMKEYLRIIFNTETYQREASVGDTPLAESYHFPGPVLRRMSAEQVWDSFLTLAVVKPDEYREFPSNIRTKLISADLNTVSPLELLAGDDEARKQVDRTRGKREKKYRYKGQLLGRASELPSPVPASHFLRMFGQSNRELISASSDTGSVPQVLFMFNGPVTHMMLEKNSTLYNNIMRKKTIADGIDVVFLTILNRYPDKEESSIATQEIKKNGAAGYGDVVWSLVNTREFLFLQ
;
A
#
# COMPACT_ATOMS: atom_id res chain seq x y z
N MET A 1 63.31 -52.52 -20.21
CA MET A 1 62.32 -53.59 -20.51
C MET A 1 60.94 -52.97 -20.23
N SER A 2 60.16 -52.48 -21.21
CA SER A 2 59.34 -53.20 -22.24
C SER A 2 58.11 -53.90 -21.65
N VAL A 3 56.84 -53.79 -22.12
CA VAL A 3 56.18 -53.07 -23.26
C VAL A 3 54.64 -52.94 -22.98
N GLN A 4 53.82 -52.27 -23.84
CA GLN A 4 52.32 -52.09 -23.78
C GLN A 4 51.51 -53.30 -24.38
N PRO A 5 50.19 -53.28 -24.82
CA PRO A 5 48.96 -52.46 -24.56
C PRO A 5 47.86 -53.21 -23.72
N VAL A 6 46.50 -53.34 -23.87
CA VAL A 6 45.32 -53.13 -24.81
C VAL A 6 44.03 -52.96 -23.90
N ARG A 7 42.85 -52.31 -24.09
CA ARG A 7 41.76 -52.04 -25.11
C ARG A 7 40.77 -53.22 -25.41
N CYS A 8 39.44 -53.10 -25.68
CA CYS A 8 38.38 -52.03 -25.62
C CYS A 8 36.91 -52.55 -25.83
N ALA A 9 35.87 -51.81 -25.36
CA ALA A 9 34.40 -51.83 -25.75
C ALA A 9 33.53 -53.11 -25.48
N GLY A 10 32.17 -53.16 -25.60
CA GLY A 10 31.10 -52.12 -25.61
C GLY A 10 29.72 -52.48 -26.28
N TRP A 11 28.57 -52.12 -25.65
CA TRP A 11 27.22 -51.75 -26.22
C TRP A 11 26.17 -52.78 -26.81
N VAL A 12 24.87 -52.36 -26.82
CA VAL A 12 23.69 -52.70 -27.72
C VAL A 12 22.51 -53.68 -27.34
N SER A 13 21.37 -53.12 -26.86
CA SER A 13 19.93 -53.47 -27.17
C SER A 13 19.27 -54.82 -26.69
N ARG A 14 17.95 -55.13 -26.80
CA ARG A 14 16.72 -54.45 -27.34
C ARG A 14 15.40 -54.96 -26.66
N ARG A 15 14.24 -54.33 -26.94
CA ARG A 15 12.86 -54.69 -26.49
C ARG A 15 12.23 -55.84 -27.29
N TRP A 16 11.09 -56.40 -26.82
CA TRP A 16 9.81 -56.52 -27.59
C TRP A 16 8.56 -56.69 -26.68
N ILE A 17 7.37 -56.78 -27.28
CA ILE A 17 6.00 -56.74 -26.69
C ILE A 17 5.10 -57.74 -27.46
N ILE A 18 4.08 -58.38 -26.84
CA ILE A 18 2.77 -58.82 -27.42
C ILE A 18 1.95 -59.59 -26.33
N GLY A 19 0.64 -59.80 -26.52
CA GLY A 19 -0.19 -60.75 -25.75
C GLY A 19 -1.62 -60.92 -26.30
N GLY A 20 -2.39 -61.91 -25.80
CA GLY A 20 -3.86 -61.98 -26.00
C GLY A 20 -4.56 -63.36 -26.07
N LEU A 21 -5.68 -63.46 -25.34
CA LEU A 21 -6.96 -64.19 -25.64
C LEU A 21 -7.16 -65.73 -25.45
N CYS A 22 -8.45 -66.07 -25.20
CA CYS A 22 -9.13 -67.40 -25.10
C CYS A 22 -8.74 -68.32 -23.91
N GLY A 23 -9.54 -69.29 -23.40
CA GLY A 23 -10.92 -69.77 -23.67
C GLY A 23 -11.10 -71.27 -23.24
N VAL A 24 -12.25 -71.95 -23.04
CA VAL A 24 -13.72 -71.67 -22.94
C VAL A 24 -14.39 -72.87 -22.17
N LEU A 25 -15.71 -72.82 -21.83
CA LEU A 25 -16.59 -73.81 -21.12
C LEU A 25 -16.35 -73.98 -19.60
N THR A 26 -17.30 -74.26 -18.66
CA THR A 26 -18.78 -74.48 -18.55
C THR A 26 -19.38 -75.89 -18.65
N LEU A 27 -19.96 -76.42 -17.54
CA LEU A 27 -20.97 -77.52 -17.50
C LEU A 27 -21.86 -77.47 -16.20
N ALA A 28 -22.38 -78.61 -15.69
CA ALA A 28 -23.79 -78.76 -15.22
C ALA A 28 -24.00 -79.93 -14.19
N ILE A 29 -25.15 -80.23 -13.53
CA ILE A 29 -26.49 -79.59 -13.27
C ILE A 29 -27.22 -80.32 -12.09
N ALA A 30 -28.11 -79.61 -11.34
CA ALA A 30 -29.13 -80.11 -10.36
C ALA A 30 -28.68 -80.98 -9.15
N GLY A 31 -29.45 -81.17 -8.05
CA GLY A 31 -30.66 -80.45 -7.57
C GLY A 31 -31.61 -81.32 -6.71
N SER A 32 -31.87 -80.94 -5.44
CA SER A 32 -32.96 -81.46 -4.56
C SER A 32 -33.10 -80.62 -3.27
N ALA A 33 -34.22 -80.75 -2.54
CA ALA A 33 -34.56 -79.87 -1.40
C ALA A 33 -35.09 -80.62 -0.16
N MET A 34 -34.94 -80.02 1.03
CA MET A 34 -35.88 -80.14 2.17
C MET A 34 -35.57 -79.10 3.27
N LEU A 35 -36.59 -78.73 4.06
CA LEU A 35 -36.53 -77.92 5.28
C LEU A 35 -37.37 -78.62 6.35
N PRO A 36 -37.07 -78.45 7.66
CA PRO A 36 -37.94 -77.55 8.43
C PRO A 36 -37.26 -76.71 9.54
N ARG A 37 -38.04 -75.71 9.97
CA ARG A 37 -37.93 -74.79 11.13
C ARG A 37 -37.01 -75.15 12.31
N SER A 38 -36.30 -74.13 12.80
CA SER A 38 -36.42 -73.66 14.19
C SER A 38 -36.21 -72.13 14.24
N GLU A 39 -36.69 -71.45 15.29
CA GLU A 39 -36.78 -69.98 15.33
C GLU A 39 -35.78 -69.29 16.28
N ALA A 40 -35.51 -68.02 15.97
CA ALA A 40 -35.14 -66.93 16.89
C ALA A 40 -34.03 -67.18 17.95
N ALA A 41 -32.78 -66.91 17.57
CA ALA A 41 -31.73 -66.47 18.51
C ALA A 41 -31.01 -65.22 17.96
N GLN A 42 -31.10 -64.08 18.66
CA GLN A 42 -30.58 -62.80 18.19
C GLN A 42 -29.03 -62.74 18.24
N LYS A 43 -28.37 -62.64 17.07
CA LYS A 43 -26.95 -62.28 16.97
C LYS A 43 -26.78 -60.82 16.52
N LYS A 44 -26.22 -59.99 17.42
CA LYS A 44 -25.94 -58.56 17.20
C LYS A 44 -25.09 -58.35 15.95
N ARG A 45 -25.59 -57.58 14.96
CA ARG A 45 -24.82 -57.20 13.78
C ARG A 45 -23.65 -56.29 14.19
N ARG A 46 -22.42 -56.63 13.74
CA ARG A 46 -21.26 -55.72 13.81
C ARG A 46 -21.58 -54.41 13.04
N PRO A 47 -21.10 -53.25 13.50
CA PRO A 47 -21.31 -51.99 12.80
C PRO A 47 -20.65 -52.04 11.42
N THR A 48 -21.38 -51.65 10.38
CA THR A 48 -20.85 -51.55 9.01
C THR A 48 -19.78 -50.47 8.94
N ALA A 49 -18.67 -50.77 8.27
CA ALA A 49 -17.59 -49.81 8.11
C ALA A 49 -18.09 -48.57 7.35
N LYS A 50 -18.07 -47.41 8.00
CA LYS A 50 -18.36 -46.12 7.35
C LYS A 50 -17.39 -45.98 6.17
N LYS A 51 -17.91 -46.00 4.93
CA LYS A 51 -17.15 -45.65 3.73
C LYS A 51 -16.44 -44.32 4.02
N LYS A 52 -15.10 -44.29 3.95
CA LYS A 52 -14.36 -43.02 4.00
C LYS A 52 -14.95 -42.14 2.89
N ALA A 53 -15.59 -41.04 3.27
CA ALA A 53 -16.11 -40.10 2.30
C ALA A 53 -14.95 -39.68 1.40
N ALA A 54 -15.11 -39.83 0.08
CA ALA A 54 -14.09 -39.44 -0.88
C ALA A 54 -13.71 -37.98 -0.60
N ALA A 55 -12.42 -37.70 -0.41
CA ALA A 55 -11.96 -36.37 -0.05
C ALA A 55 -12.45 -35.39 -1.13
N LYS A 56 -13.38 -34.49 -0.77
CA LYS A 56 -13.85 -33.45 -1.69
C LYS A 56 -12.63 -32.74 -2.24
N LYS A 57 -12.51 -32.67 -3.58
CA LYS A 57 -11.48 -31.84 -4.23
C LYS A 57 -11.55 -30.46 -3.57
N PRO A 58 -10.42 -29.89 -3.10
CA PRO A 58 -10.44 -28.62 -2.40
C PRO A 58 -11.08 -27.56 -3.29
N GLU A 59 -12.08 -26.87 -2.76
CA GLU A 59 -12.75 -25.75 -3.43
C GLU A 59 -11.68 -24.76 -3.90
N PRO A 60 -11.70 -24.30 -5.17
CA PRO A 60 -10.71 -23.36 -5.66
C PRO A 60 -10.75 -22.09 -4.80
N LEU A 61 -9.58 -21.64 -4.35
CA LEU A 61 -9.50 -20.38 -3.61
C LEU A 61 -9.92 -19.23 -4.53
N PRO A 62 -10.75 -18.28 -4.06
CA PRO A 62 -11.16 -17.13 -4.86
C PRO A 62 -9.94 -16.29 -5.28
N PRO A 63 -10.06 -15.55 -6.40
CA PRO A 63 -8.92 -14.88 -7.01
C PRO A 63 -8.29 -13.84 -6.08
N ARG A 64 -7.04 -13.50 -6.38
CA ARG A 64 -6.25 -12.50 -5.65
C ARG A 64 -6.53 -11.13 -6.25
N PHE A 65 -6.40 -10.08 -5.45
CA PHE A 65 -6.22 -8.75 -6.03
C PHE A 65 -4.85 -8.73 -6.72
N MET A 66 -4.86 -8.48 -8.04
CA MET A 66 -3.66 -8.32 -8.85
C MET A 66 -3.38 -6.84 -9.01
N VAL A 67 -2.10 -6.48 -9.04
CA VAL A 67 -1.61 -5.10 -9.15
C VAL A 67 -0.57 -5.13 -10.26
N GLU A 68 -0.96 -4.75 -11.48
CA GLU A 68 -0.08 -4.84 -12.64
C GLU A 68 0.61 -3.48 -12.87
N SER A 69 1.91 -3.43 -12.60
CA SER A 69 2.68 -2.19 -12.62
C SER A 69 3.09 -1.84 -14.05
N LYS A 70 2.46 -0.80 -14.62
CA LYS A 70 2.76 -0.27 -15.96
C LYS A 70 4.21 0.21 -16.03
N GLU A 71 4.89 -0.14 -17.11
CA GLU A 71 6.31 0.22 -17.30
C GLU A 71 6.52 1.73 -17.53
N VAL A 72 7.69 2.24 -17.11
CA VAL A 72 8.22 3.52 -17.59
C VAL A 72 8.53 3.44 -19.08
N ASP A 73 8.37 4.55 -19.79
CA ASP A 73 8.49 4.60 -21.24
C ASP A 73 9.97 4.57 -21.65
N PRO A 74 10.46 3.55 -22.39
CA PRO A 74 11.86 3.47 -22.77
C PRO A 74 12.33 4.67 -23.63
N SER A 75 11.44 5.28 -24.41
CA SER A 75 11.76 6.43 -25.26
C SER A 75 12.04 7.70 -24.45
N LYS A 76 11.38 7.87 -23.30
CA LYS A 76 11.57 9.02 -22.41
C LYS A 76 12.93 9.02 -21.70
N LEU A 77 13.65 7.88 -21.63
CA LEU A 77 14.89 7.74 -20.86
C LEU A 77 15.95 8.79 -21.20
N SER A 78 16.17 9.08 -22.50
CA SER A 78 17.15 10.08 -22.93
C SER A 78 16.81 11.47 -22.38
N ARG A 79 15.53 11.86 -22.43
CA ARG A 79 15.05 13.13 -21.89
C ARG A 79 15.10 13.14 -20.36
N ALA A 80 14.80 12.03 -19.70
CA ALA A 80 14.91 11.92 -18.24
C ALA A 80 16.36 12.13 -17.75
N LEU A 81 17.35 11.59 -18.47
CA LEU A 81 18.77 11.81 -18.18
C LEU A 81 19.21 13.26 -18.44
N GLN A 82 18.70 13.90 -19.49
CA GLN A 82 18.93 15.34 -19.74
C GLN A 82 18.38 16.21 -18.59
N SER A 83 17.18 15.90 -18.10
CA SER A 83 16.56 16.59 -16.96
C SER A 83 17.33 16.35 -15.65
N ALA A 84 17.85 15.14 -15.42
CA ALA A 84 18.69 14.83 -14.27
C ALA A 84 19.99 15.66 -14.29
N ASN A 85 20.69 15.68 -15.42
CA ASN A 85 21.89 16.52 -15.60
C ASN A 85 21.61 18.02 -15.37
N LYS A 86 20.41 18.49 -15.72
CA LYS A 86 19.99 19.88 -15.48
C LYS A 86 19.72 20.17 -14.00
N ILE A 87 19.13 19.23 -13.25
CA ILE A 87 19.02 19.29 -11.79
C ILE A 87 20.42 19.35 -11.17
N ASP A 88 21.32 18.43 -11.52
CA ASP A 88 22.68 18.40 -10.98
C ASP A 88 23.45 19.69 -11.28
N SER A 89 23.22 20.31 -12.45
CA SER A 89 23.80 21.62 -12.79
C SER A 89 23.29 22.75 -11.88
N LEU A 90 22.01 22.72 -11.47
CA LEU A 90 21.39 23.70 -10.58
C LEU A 90 21.80 23.49 -9.10
N VAL A 91 22.02 22.24 -8.69
CA VAL A 91 22.60 21.90 -7.39
C VAL A 91 24.08 22.31 -7.34
N ALA A 92 24.86 22.02 -8.40
CA ALA A 92 26.28 22.39 -8.48
C ALA A 92 26.52 23.91 -8.52
N ALA A 93 25.56 24.69 -9.04
CA ALA A 93 25.57 26.15 -8.90
C ALA A 93 25.40 26.59 -7.43
N ASN A 94 24.56 25.88 -6.66
CA ASN A 94 24.37 26.09 -5.22
C ASN A 94 25.66 25.81 -4.43
N TYR A 95 26.32 24.67 -4.72
CA TYR A 95 27.62 24.32 -4.11
C TYR A 95 28.66 25.43 -4.31
N LYS A 96 28.78 25.97 -5.54
CA LYS A 96 29.70 27.07 -5.86
C LYS A 96 29.33 28.36 -5.13
N LYS A 97 28.04 28.71 -5.07
CA LYS A 97 27.56 29.94 -4.42
C LYS A 97 27.82 29.94 -2.91
N TYR A 98 27.53 28.82 -2.24
CA TYR A 98 27.59 28.71 -0.78
C TYR A 98 28.83 27.95 -0.27
N LYS A 99 29.80 27.67 -1.14
CA LYS A 99 31.08 26.97 -0.85
C LYS A 99 30.91 25.57 -0.22
N VAL A 100 29.79 24.90 -0.49
CA VAL A 100 29.48 23.57 0.03
C VAL A 100 30.26 22.51 -0.75
N GLN A 101 30.93 21.60 -0.04
CA GLN A 101 31.53 20.42 -0.65
C GLN A 101 30.45 19.33 -0.80
N PRO A 102 30.26 18.72 -1.99
CA PRO A 102 29.35 17.60 -2.16
C PRO A 102 29.92 16.31 -1.56
N ASN A 103 29.05 15.45 -1.06
CA ASN A 103 29.44 14.14 -0.54
C ASN A 103 30.06 13.27 -1.67
N PRO A 104 30.89 12.25 -1.34
CA PRO A 104 31.42 11.32 -2.32
C PRO A 104 30.31 10.60 -3.11
N LYS A 105 30.66 10.03 -4.27
CA LYS A 105 29.72 9.16 -5.01
C LYS A 105 29.51 7.87 -4.23
N SER A 106 28.26 7.47 -4.03
CA SER A 106 27.96 6.27 -3.25
C SER A 106 28.46 5.01 -3.96
N THR A 107 28.95 4.05 -3.18
CA THR A 107 29.27 2.71 -3.65
C THR A 107 28.03 2.03 -4.25
N ASP A 108 28.26 1.02 -5.10
CA ASP A 108 27.15 0.25 -5.67
C ASP A 108 26.31 -0.47 -4.62
N ALA A 109 26.86 -0.79 -3.44
CA ALA A 109 26.10 -1.42 -2.36
C ALA A 109 25.18 -0.42 -1.63
N GLN A 110 25.68 0.78 -1.28
CA GLN A 110 24.85 1.86 -0.73
C GLN A 110 23.74 2.24 -1.74
N PHE A 111 24.09 2.47 -3.01
CA PHE A 111 23.11 2.78 -4.05
C PHE A 111 22.05 1.67 -4.19
N LEU A 112 22.47 0.40 -4.26
CA LEU A 112 21.57 -0.76 -4.33
C LEU A 112 20.59 -0.78 -3.16
N ARG A 113 21.10 -0.68 -1.91
CA ARG A 113 20.27 -0.70 -0.69
C ARG A 113 19.27 0.45 -0.69
N ARG A 114 19.75 1.68 -0.92
CA ARG A 114 18.93 2.90 -0.92
C ARG A 114 17.84 2.87 -1.98
N VAL A 115 18.18 2.55 -3.24
CA VAL A 115 17.20 2.58 -4.35
C VAL A 115 16.13 1.49 -4.23
N TYR A 116 16.46 0.33 -3.66
CA TYR A 116 15.47 -0.69 -3.29
C TYR A 116 14.55 -0.20 -2.17
N LEU A 117 15.10 0.42 -1.11
CA LEU A 117 14.30 0.94 0.00
C LEU A 117 13.41 2.13 -0.39
N ASP A 118 13.87 3.02 -1.28
CA ASP A 118 13.12 4.21 -1.72
C ASP A 118 12.10 3.95 -2.83
N ILE A 119 12.31 2.92 -3.66
CA ILE A 119 11.35 2.55 -4.72
C ILE A 119 10.42 1.44 -4.25
N THR A 120 10.93 0.30 -3.75
CA THR A 120 10.12 -0.89 -3.45
C THR A 120 9.86 -1.15 -1.97
N GLY A 121 10.39 -0.31 -1.08
CA GLY A 121 10.15 -0.40 0.36
C GLY A 121 10.80 -1.62 1.03
N THR A 122 11.77 -2.26 0.38
CA THR A 122 12.43 -3.50 0.83
C THR A 122 13.93 -3.36 0.66
N ILE A 123 14.72 -4.13 1.40
CA ILE A 123 16.08 -4.50 0.97
C ILE A 123 16.05 -5.34 -0.33
N ALA A 124 17.18 -5.48 -1.01
CA ALA A 124 17.30 -6.42 -2.13
C ALA A 124 17.42 -7.87 -1.62
N THR A 125 16.87 -8.84 -2.35
CA THR A 125 17.17 -10.26 -2.06
C THR A 125 18.64 -10.58 -2.36
N TYR A 126 19.21 -11.58 -1.68
CA TYR A 126 20.55 -12.11 -1.95
C TYR A 126 20.87 -12.33 -3.45
N GLN A 127 19.89 -12.84 -4.22
CA GLN A 127 20.09 -13.06 -5.65
C GLN A 127 20.17 -11.75 -6.44
N GLN A 128 19.26 -10.80 -6.17
CA GLN A 128 19.27 -9.48 -6.80
C GLN A 128 20.54 -8.70 -6.45
N ALA A 129 20.94 -8.70 -5.18
CA ALA A 129 22.15 -8.04 -4.70
C ALA A 129 23.41 -8.59 -5.39
N ARG A 130 23.60 -9.93 -5.38
CA ARG A 130 24.74 -10.56 -6.05
C ARG A 130 24.77 -10.24 -7.55
N ILE A 131 23.64 -10.33 -8.25
CA ILE A 131 23.56 -10.05 -9.70
C ILE A 131 23.93 -8.58 -10.00
N PHE A 132 23.52 -7.63 -9.15
CA PHE A 132 23.83 -6.22 -9.34
C PHE A 132 25.30 -5.88 -9.07
N LEU A 133 25.85 -6.39 -7.95
CA LEU A 133 27.21 -6.08 -7.52
C LEU A 133 28.27 -6.65 -8.48
N VAL A 134 28.11 -7.89 -8.97
CA VAL A 134 29.06 -8.47 -9.95
C VAL A 134 28.92 -7.90 -11.37
N SER A 135 27.86 -7.14 -11.65
CA SER A 135 27.63 -6.58 -12.99
C SER A 135 28.62 -5.47 -13.32
N ARG A 136 29.22 -5.55 -14.51
CA ARG A 136 30.09 -4.54 -15.11
C ARG A 136 29.40 -3.72 -16.21
N HIS A 137 28.09 -3.88 -16.42
CA HIS A 137 27.35 -3.09 -17.42
C HIS A 137 27.32 -1.61 -16.99
N PRO A 138 27.71 -0.64 -17.84
CA PRO A 138 27.79 0.78 -17.46
C PRO A 138 26.46 1.32 -16.94
N ASP A 139 25.36 1.11 -17.67
CA ASP A 139 24.01 1.56 -17.26
C ASP A 139 23.34 0.69 -16.16
N LYS A 140 24.07 -0.13 -15.39
CA LYS A 140 23.43 -1.04 -14.42
C LYS A 140 22.55 -0.32 -13.40
N ARG A 141 22.92 0.90 -12.98
CA ARG A 141 22.11 1.75 -12.09
C ARG A 141 20.81 2.18 -12.75
N LYS A 142 20.87 2.71 -13.98
CA LYS A 142 19.70 3.14 -14.78
C LYS A 142 18.74 1.97 -15.02
N ARG A 143 19.27 0.82 -15.46
CA ARG A 143 18.50 -0.42 -15.66
C ARG A 143 17.88 -0.98 -14.37
N LEU A 144 18.45 -0.69 -13.20
CA LEU A 144 17.86 -1.06 -11.92
C LEU A 144 16.70 -0.13 -11.55
N ILE A 145 16.87 1.20 -11.70
CA ILE A 145 15.81 2.19 -11.44
C ILE A 145 14.55 1.86 -12.24
N ASP A 146 14.67 1.68 -13.55
CA ASP A 146 13.55 1.33 -14.44
C ASP A 146 12.87 0.02 -13.99
N ARG A 147 13.64 -1.03 -13.71
CA ARG A 147 13.12 -2.32 -13.21
C ARG A 147 12.31 -2.18 -11.92
N LEU A 148 12.74 -1.32 -11.00
CA LEU A 148 12.07 -1.14 -9.71
C LEU A 148 10.79 -0.31 -9.86
N LEU A 149 10.79 0.73 -10.71
CA LEU A 149 9.60 1.50 -11.05
C LEU A 149 8.55 0.66 -11.82
N ASN A 150 9.00 -0.33 -12.60
CA ASN A 150 8.15 -1.30 -13.31
C ASN A 150 7.64 -2.44 -12.41
N SER A 151 7.95 -2.45 -11.11
CA SER A 151 7.55 -3.55 -10.20
C SER A 151 6.28 -3.26 -9.40
N ASP A 152 5.58 -4.30 -8.95
CA ASP A 152 4.55 -4.20 -7.91
C ASP A 152 5.06 -3.55 -6.62
N GLY A 153 6.38 -3.67 -6.35
CA GLY A 153 7.04 -3.12 -5.17
C GLY A 153 6.91 -1.61 -5.09
N TYR A 154 6.98 -0.92 -6.24
CA TYR A 154 6.67 0.52 -6.33
C TYR A 154 5.25 0.81 -5.85
N ALA A 155 4.25 0.13 -6.43
CA ALA A 155 2.84 0.36 -6.09
C ALA A 155 2.53 0.02 -4.62
N SER A 156 3.19 -1.01 -4.08
CA SER A 156 3.13 -1.41 -2.66
C SER A 156 3.72 -0.34 -1.73
N HIS A 157 4.94 0.14 -2.01
CA HIS A 157 5.61 1.12 -1.15
C HIS A 157 4.97 2.51 -1.24
N TYR A 158 4.69 3.00 -2.45
CA TYR A 158 4.06 4.31 -2.65
C TYR A 158 2.60 4.33 -2.19
N PHE A 159 1.90 3.19 -2.17
CA PHE A 159 0.61 3.11 -1.49
C PHE A 159 0.72 3.47 0.00
N ASN A 160 1.74 3.01 0.73
CA ASN A 160 1.85 3.31 2.15
C ASN A 160 2.02 4.81 2.41
N TYR A 161 2.89 5.47 1.63
CA TYR A 161 3.11 6.91 1.67
C TYR A 161 1.86 7.71 1.28
N TRP A 162 1.21 7.35 0.16
CA TRP A 162 0.01 8.04 -0.30
C TRP A 162 -1.21 7.78 0.59
N ALA A 163 -1.34 6.60 1.18
CA ALA A 163 -2.41 6.29 2.11
C ALA A 163 -2.29 7.07 3.43
N ASP A 164 -1.08 7.31 3.93
CA ASP A 164 -0.85 8.20 5.07
C ASP A 164 -1.13 9.66 4.72
N THR A 165 -0.67 10.10 3.55
CA THR A 165 -0.91 11.48 3.05
C THR A 165 -2.41 11.75 2.78
N LEU A 166 -3.14 10.78 2.24
CA LEU A 166 -4.58 10.85 1.93
C LEU A 166 -5.48 10.39 3.10
N ARG A 167 -4.92 10.17 4.30
CA ARG A 167 -5.65 9.74 5.52
C ARG A 167 -6.53 8.49 5.33
N TYR A 168 -6.11 7.56 4.46
CA TYR A 168 -6.87 6.37 4.10
C TYR A 168 -6.93 5.31 5.22
N VAL A 169 -8.14 4.95 5.64
CA VAL A 169 -8.41 3.92 6.66
C VAL A 169 -9.34 2.82 6.13
N ASP A 170 -9.16 1.58 6.60
CA ASP A 170 -9.99 0.43 6.20
C ASP A 170 -11.48 0.56 6.60
N ARG A 171 -11.78 1.47 7.53
CA ARG A 171 -13.12 1.77 8.04
C ARG A 171 -13.40 3.27 7.91
N LEU A 172 -14.05 3.64 6.80
CA LEU A 172 -14.53 5.00 6.60
C LEU A 172 -15.73 5.29 7.53
N ASN A 173 -16.13 6.56 7.62
CA ASN A 173 -17.25 7.00 8.44
C ASN A 173 -18.53 6.17 8.20
N ASN A 174 -19.36 6.03 9.24
CA ASN A 174 -20.46 5.06 9.30
C ASN A 174 -20.04 3.57 9.15
N ASN A 175 -18.76 3.23 9.34
CA ASN A 175 -18.21 1.86 9.25
C ASN A 175 -18.24 1.29 7.81
N VAL A 176 -18.28 2.16 6.80
CA VAL A 176 -18.16 1.77 5.39
C VAL A 176 -16.82 1.10 5.15
N ARG A 177 -16.82 0.04 4.33
CA ARG A 177 -15.62 -0.72 3.97
C ARG A 177 -14.78 0.07 2.98
N GLY A 178 -13.57 0.48 3.39
CA GLY A 178 -12.64 1.26 2.58
C GLY A 178 -11.81 0.43 1.59
N GLU A 179 -11.94 -0.90 1.59
CA GLU A 179 -11.16 -1.80 0.71
C GLU A 179 -11.25 -1.48 -0.80
N PRO A 180 -12.37 -1.00 -1.38
CA PRO A 180 -12.38 -0.59 -2.79
C PRO A 180 -11.47 0.61 -3.07
N TYR A 181 -11.54 1.65 -2.24
CA TYR A 181 -10.71 2.86 -2.39
C TYR A 181 -9.23 2.53 -2.21
N ARG A 182 -8.89 1.62 -1.28
CA ARG A 182 -7.55 1.02 -1.14
C ARG A 182 -7.02 0.46 -2.45
N GLN A 183 -7.84 -0.36 -3.09
CA GLN A 183 -7.49 -1.05 -4.32
C GLN A 183 -7.39 -0.07 -5.50
N TRP A 184 -8.25 0.96 -5.56
CA TRP A 184 -8.12 2.05 -6.54
C TRP A 184 -6.85 2.89 -6.35
N ILE A 185 -6.41 3.18 -5.12
CA ILE A 185 -5.11 3.86 -4.90
C ILE A 185 -3.97 2.95 -5.40
N LYS A 186 -3.94 1.69 -4.98
CA LYS A 186 -2.90 0.71 -5.37
C LYS A 186 -2.84 0.51 -6.89
N GLN A 187 -4.00 0.39 -7.53
CA GLN A 187 -4.11 0.23 -8.98
C GLN A 187 -3.71 1.50 -9.73
N SER A 188 -4.18 2.68 -9.31
CA SER A 188 -3.80 3.96 -9.95
C SER A 188 -2.29 4.22 -9.89
N LEU A 189 -1.62 3.85 -8.79
CA LEU A 189 -0.16 3.92 -8.68
C LEU A 189 0.55 2.89 -9.60
N ALA A 190 0.01 1.67 -9.69
CA ALA A 190 0.56 0.62 -10.55
C ALA A 190 0.46 0.98 -12.04
N GLU A 191 -0.73 1.39 -12.49
CA GLU A 191 -1.05 1.86 -13.85
C GLU A 191 -0.31 3.16 -14.24
N ASN A 192 0.42 3.77 -13.29
CA ASN A 192 1.03 5.08 -13.43
C ASN A 192 0.02 6.14 -13.91
N LYS A 193 -1.14 6.18 -13.26
CA LYS A 193 -2.15 7.21 -13.47
C LYS A 193 -1.56 8.57 -13.05
N PRO A 194 -1.59 9.58 -13.93
CA PRO A 194 -1.14 10.93 -13.59
C PRO A 194 -1.79 11.50 -12.33
N TRP A 195 -1.01 12.26 -11.55
CA TRP A 195 -1.48 12.78 -10.26
C TRP A 195 -2.65 13.76 -10.40
N ASP A 196 -2.70 14.57 -11.47
CA ASP A 196 -3.84 15.44 -11.77
C ASP A 196 -5.13 14.65 -12.02
N LYS A 197 -5.05 13.48 -12.66
CA LYS A 197 -6.19 12.58 -12.86
C LYS A 197 -6.60 11.87 -11.56
N MET A 198 -5.64 11.38 -10.77
CA MET A 198 -5.94 10.83 -9.43
C MET A 198 -6.68 11.85 -8.55
N VAL A 199 -6.21 13.10 -8.50
CA VAL A 199 -6.84 14.16 -7.69
C VAL A 199 -8.18 14.58 -8.28
N SER A 200 -8.30 14.74 -9.61
CA SER A 200 -9.58 15.06 -10.25
C SER A 200 -10.63 13.98 -10.00
N GLU A 201 -10.28 12.70 -10.09
CA GLU A 201 -11.18 11.58 -9.75
C GLU A 201 -11.64 11.70 -8.30
N MET A 202 -10.72 11.75 -7.32
CA MET A 202 -11.07 11.86 -5.89
C MET A 202 -11.97 13.04 -5.53
N ILE A 203 -11.82 14.18 -6.21
CA ILE A 203 -12.65 15.37 -5.95
C ILE A 203 -13.98 15.31 -6.69
N THR A 204 -14.05 14.80 -7.93
CA THR A 204 -15.30 14.79 -8.72
C THR A 204 -16.20 13.58 -8.50
N ALA A 205 -15.69 12.51 -7.87
CA ALA A 205 -16.34 11.22 -7.70
C ALA A 205 -17.79 11.28 -7.18
N GLU A 206 -18.66 10.39 -7.66
CA GLU A 206 -20.09 10.30 -7.28
C GLU A 206 -20.55 8.83 -7.17
N GLY A 207 -21.63 8.58 -6.43
CA GLY A 207 -22.12 7.23 -6.18
C GLY A 207 -21.55 6.59 -4.92
N ARG A 208 -21.60 5.26 -4.83
CA ARG A 208 -21.08 4.46 -3.70
C ARG A 208 -19.61 4.11 -3.94
N VAL A 209 -18.87 3.85 -2.86
CA VAL A 209 -17.44 3.49 -2.88
C VAL A 209 -17.10 2.18 -3.61
N TRP A 210 -18.09 1.46 -4.13
CA TRP A 210 -17.88 0.27 -4.97
C TRP A 210 -18.46 0.39 -6.39
N GLU A 211 -19.04 1.54 -6.70
CA GLU A 211 -19.43 1.98 -8.04
C GLU A 211 -18.31 2.90 -8.57
N ASP A 212 -17.98 3.91 -7.78
CA ASP A 212 -16.80 4.78 -7.94
C ASP A 212 -15.95 4.72 -6.65
N PRO A 213 -14.84 3.97 -6.65
CA PRO A 213 -13.94 3.88 -5.50
C PRO A 213 -13.28 5.18 -5.07
N ALA A 214 -13.12 6.17 -5.97
CA ALA A 214 -12.48 7.44 -5.64
C ALA A 214 -13.34 8.29 -4.66
N THR A 215 -14.65 8.02 -4.58
CA THR A 215 -15.54 8.58 -3.54
C THR A 215 -15.05 8.33 -2.12
N GLY A 216 -14.21 7.32 -1.88
CA GLY A 216 -13.63 7.01 -0.59
C GLY A 216 -12.85 8.18 0.04
N TYR A 217 -12.28 9.07 -0.78
CA TYR A 217 -11.64 10.31 -0.33
C TYR A 217 -12.64 11.22 0.41
N LEU A 218 -13.79 11.49 -0.22
CA LEU A 218 -14.84 12.34 0.34
C LEU A 218 -15.61 11.64 1.48
N GLN A 219 -15.76 10.31 1.41
CA GLN A 219 -16.42 9.53 2.47
C GLN A 219 -15.57 9.41 3.76
N ARG A 220 -14.25 9.67 3.71
CA ARG A 220 -13.38 9.72 4.90
C ARG A 220 -13.85 10.76 5.92
N ASP A 221 -14.16 11.96 5.44
CA ASP A 221 -14.62 13.09 6.25
C ASP A 221 -16.15 13.28 6.15
N SER A 222 -16.89 12.18 5.94
CA SER A 222 -18.35 12.20 5.77
C SER A 222 -19.06 12.87 6.94
N GLY A 223 -19.66 14.04 6.68
CA GLY A 223 -20.31 14.91 7.67
C GLY A 223 -19.51 16.16 8.07
N MET A 224 -18.24 16.25 7.66
CA MET A 224 -17.26 17.25 8.10
C MET A 224 -16.67 18.01 6.87
N PRO A 225 -17.47 18.80 6.14
CA PRO A 225 -17.05 19.40 4.87
C PRO A 225 -15.95 20.46 5.01
N LEU A 226 -15.86 21.13 6.17
CA LEU A 226 -14.84 22.14 6.44
C LEU A 226 -13.48 21.47 6.64
N ASP A 227 -13.43 20.43 7.47
CA ASP A 227 -12.24 19.61 7.70
C ASP A 227 -11.78 18.94 6.39
N ASN A 228 -12.70 18.50 5.54
CA ASN A 228 -12.35 17.96 4.23
C ASN A 228 -11.71 19.01 3.31
N MET A 229 -12.21 20.25 3.30
CA MET A 229 -11.59 21.35 2.53
C MET A 229 -10.20 21.70 3.07
N ASN A 230 -10.06 21.85 4.40
CA ASN A 230 -8.78 22.07 5.08
C ASN A 230 -7.73 21.01 4.70
N ASN A 231 -8.08 19.72 4.81
CA ASN A 231 -7.20 18.63 4.40
C ASN A 231 -6.92 18.64 2.89
N THR A 232 -7.91 18.95 2.04
CA THR A 232 -7.72 19.04 0.58
C THR A 232 -6.69 20.10 0.19
N VAL A 233 -6.77 21.30 0.77
CA VAL A 233 -5.80 22.38 0.54
C VAL A 233 -4.41 21.99 1.06
N ARG A 234 -4.33 21.44 2.28
CA ARG A 234 -3.05 21.03 2.88
C ARG A 234 -2.35 19.88 2.12
N ILE A 235 -3.11 18.92 1.58
CA ILE A 235 -2.56 17.80 0.80
C ILE A 235 -2.06 18.29 -0.56
N PHE A 236 -2.92 18.94 -1.35
CA PHE A 236 -2.68 19.19 -2.78
C PHE A 236 -2.08 20.56 -3.12
N LEU A 237 -2.27 21.57 -2.27
CA LEU A 237 -1.74 22.93 -2.45
C LEU A 237 -0.66 23.29 -1.41
N GLY A 238 -0.43 22.43 -0.42
CA GLY A 238 0.68 22.55 0.53
C GLY A 238 0.52 23.64 1.60
N THR A 239 -0.66 24.24 1.75
CA THR A 239 -0.91 25.38 2.66
C THR A 239 -1.83 24.98 3.83
N ARG A 240 -1.57 25.49 5.04
CA ARG A 240 -2.41 25.23 6.23
C ARG A 240 -3.40 26.36 6.48
N ILE A 241 -4.58 26.27 5.87
CA ILE A 241 -5.68 27.21 6.13
C ILE A 241 -6.52 26.86 7.38
N GLY A 242 -6.08 25.89 8.21
CA GLY A 242 -6.92 25.28 9.24
C GLY A 242 -7.43 26.22 10.32
N CYS A 243 -6.62 27.16 10.82
CA CYS A 243 -7.09 28.12 11.83
C CYS A 243 -8.14 29.09 11.26
N ALA A 244 -8.06 29.39 9.96
CA ALA A 244 -9.05 30.18 9.21
C ALA A 244 -10.45 29.53 9.17
N GLN A 245 -10.65 28.33 9.69
CA GLN A 245 -11.98 27.79 9.95
C GLN A 245 -12.73 28.57 11.04
N CYS A 246 -12.02 29.09 12.06
CA CYS A 246 -12.63 29.66 13.27
C CYS A 246 -12.33 31.15 13.48
N HIS A 247 -11.18 31.65 13.02
CA HIS A 247 -10.75 33.04 13.13
C HIS A 247 -9.69 33.33 12.05
N ASP A 248 -9.44 34.60 11.71
CA ASP A 248 -8.36 34.97 10.78
C ASP A 248 -7.01 34.37 11.26
N HIS A 249 -6.21 33.86 10.32
CA HIS A 249 -5.06 33.01 10.64
C HIS A 249 -3.96 33.80 11.39
N PRO A 250 -3.46 33.31 12.55
CA PRO A 250 -2.66 34.14 13.44
C PRO A 250 -1.21 34.33 12.99
N PHE A 251 -0.74 33.53 12.02
CA PHE A 251 0.65 33.51 11.54
C PHE A 251 0.79 33.52 10.00
N ASP A 252 -0.30 33.73 9.26
CA ASP A 252 -0.34 33.78 7.79
C ASP A 252 -1.56 34.61 7.36
N ARG A 253 -1.65 35.06 6.11
CA ARG A 253 -2.63 36.06 5.66
C ARG A 253 -4.09 35.58 5.52
N TRP A 254 -4.39 34.32 5.82
CA TRP A 254 -5.68 33.70 5.46
C TRP A 254 -6.82 34.17 6.35
N THR A 255 -7.75 34.92 5.77
CA THR A 255 -8.98 35.32 6.47
C THR A 255 -9.95 34.16 6.63
N GLN A 256 -10.78 34.20 7.67
CA GLN A 256 -11.88 33.24 7.85
C GLN A 256 -12.88 33.32 6.70
N LYS A 257 -13.01 34.47 6.04
CA LYS A 257 -13.82 34.62 4.83
C LYS A 257 -13.24 33.81 3.66
N GLU A 258 -11.94 33.89 3.39
CA GLU A 258 -11.28 33.10 2.33
C GLU A 258 -11.39 31.58 2.57
N PHE A 259 -11.34 31.12 3.83
CA PHE A 259 -11.61 29.72 4.15
C PHE A 259 -13.03 29.29 3.75
N TYR A 260 -14.04 30.12 4.06
CA TYR A 260 -15.43 29.84 3.69
C TYR A 260 -15.68 29.99 2.18
N GLU A 261 -14.98 30.90 1.50
CA GLU A 261 -14.97 31.02 0.03
C GLU A 261 -14.41 29.76 -0.65
N MET A 262 -13.40 29.11 -0.07
CA MET A 262 -12.94 27.80 -0.51
C MET A 262 -13.93 26.68 -0.18
N ALA A 263 -14.41 26.62 1.07
CA ALA A 263 -15.35 25.58 1.51
C ALA A 263 -16.68 25.61 0.71
N ALA A 264 -17.09 26.77 0.20
CA ALA A 264 -18.25 26.91 -0.68
C ALA A 264 -18.19 26.03 -1.95
N PHE A 265 -17.00 25.65 -2.43
CA PHE A 265 -16.87 24.72 -3.57
C PHE A 265 -17.38 23.30 -3.26
N THR A 266 -17.14 22.78 -2.05
CA THR A 266 -17.48 21.40 -1.66
C THR A 266 -18.63 21.30 -0.67
N PHE A 267 -19.08 22.40 -0.06
CA PHE A 267 -20.20 22.40 0.91
C PHE A 267 -21.54 21.92 0.31
N GLY A 268 -21.69 22.00 -1.01
CA GLY A 268 -22.84 21.42 -1.72
C GLY A 268 -22.85 19.89 -1.75
N THR A 269 -21.71 19.24 -1.54
CA THR A 269 -21.58 17.78 -1.64
C THR A 269 -22.06 17.09 -0.37
N THR A 270 -22.80 16.00 -0.52
CA THR A 270 -23.18 15.12 0.60
C THR A 270 -22.71 13.70 0.32
N THR A 271 -22.27 13.02 1.38
CA THR A 271 -21.71 11.65 1.37
C THR A 271 -22.75 10.58 1.68
N ARG A 272 -24.03 10.97 1.76
CA ARG A 272 -25.16 10.12 2.12
C ARG A 272 -26.44 10.65 1.49
N ALA A 273 -27.18 9.79 0.78
CA ALA A 273 -28.50 10.12 0.29
C ALA A 273 -29.53 10.14 1.43
N GLY A 274 -30.44 11.13 1.42
CA GLY A 274 -31.59 11.14 2.31
C GLY A 274 -32.62 10.10 1.88
N GLY A 275 -33.32 9.45 2.82
CA GLY A 275 -34.24 8.35 2.49
C GLY A 275 -35.45 8.72 1.62
N ARG A 276 -35.71 10.02 1.40
CA ARG A 276 -36.75 10.56 0.51
C ARG A 276 -36.15 11.29 -0.72
N ASP A 277 -34.86 11.12 -0.98
CA ASP A 277 -34.18 11.73 -2.14
C ASP A 277 -34.57 10.99 -3.42
N LYS A 278 -35.50 11.57 -4.18
CA LYS A 278 -36.08 10.99 -5.40
C LYS A 278 -35.09 10.70 -6.53
N ARG A 279 -33.83 11.15 -6.42
CA ARG A 279 -32.75 10.81 -7.36
C ARG A 279 -32.21 9.40 -7.14
N TYR A 280 -32.43 8.82 -5.96
CA TYR A 280 -31.94 7.49 -5.56
C TYR A 280 -33.07 6.56 -5.08
N PHE A 281 -34.15 7.12 -4.52
CA PHE A 281 -35.25 6.36 -3.94
C PHE A 281 -36.59 6.78 -4.55
N THR A 282 -37.19 5.89 -5.34
CA THR A 282 -38.39 6.15 -6.16
C THR A 282 -39.70 5.88 -5.43
N ARG A 283 -39.68 5.02 -4.39
CA ARG A 283 -40.86 4.72 -3.56
C ARG A 283 -41.23 5.92 -2.67
N LYS A 284 -42.52 6.01 -2.34
CA LYS A 284 -43.09 7.06 -1.46
C LYS A 284 -42.44 7.03 -0.08
N ASP A 285 -42.23 5.81 0.43
CA ASP A 285 -41.76 5.54 1.77
C ASP A 285 -40.25 5.30 1.76
N ALA A 286 -39.55 5.85 2.75
CA ALA A 286 -38.09 5.78 2.78
C ALA A 286 -37.64 4.32 2.95
N PRO A 287 -36.58 3.84 2.26
CA PRO A 287 -36.17 2.44 2.37
C PRO A 287 -35.87 1.98 3.81
N ASN A 288 -35.38 2.88 4.66
CA ASN A 288 -35.09 2.62 6.07
C ASN A 288 -36.34 2.41 6.94
N THR A 289 -37.49 2.86 6.46
CA THR A 289 -38.81 2.74 7.10
C THR A 289 -39.42 1.44 6.59
N ARG A 290 -39.62 1.36 5.26
CA ARG A 290 -40.11 0.18 4.54
C ARG A 290 -39.42 -1.13 4.98
N LEU A 291 -38.10 -1.21 4.84
CA LEU A 291 -37.34 -2.43 5.15
C LEU A 291 -37.32 -2.80 6.64
N LYS A 292 -37.76 -1.91 7.53
CA LYS A 292 -37.94 -2.25 8.95
C LYS A 292 -39.34 -2.79 9.21
N GLU A 293 -40.36 -2.17 8.62
CA GLU A 293 -41.75 -2.62 8.69
C GLU A 293 -41.88 -4.03 8.10
N GLU A 294 -41.44 -4.21 6.85
CA GLU A 294 -41.33 -5.50 6.15
C GLU A 294 -40.47 -6.55 6.89
N TYR A 295 -39.64 -6.14 7.86
CA TYR A 295 -38.80 -7.05 8.66
C TYR A 295 -39.44 -7.44 10.01
N TYR A 296 -40.23 -6.55 10.62
CA TYR A 296 -41.01 -6.87 11.82
C TYR A 296 -42.21 -7.78 11.51
N GLU A 297 -42.71 -7.76 10.27
CA GLU A 297 -43.74 -8.68 9.76
C GLU A 297 -43.24 -10.14 9.60
N ILE A 298 -41.93 -10.38 9.70
CA ILE A 298 -41.35 -11.72 9.55
C ILE A 298 -41.31 -12.44 10.89
N ASP A 299 -42.20 -13.43 11.04
CA ASP A 299 -42.19 -14.39 12.14
C ASP A 299 -40.85 -15.14 12.22
N GLN A 300 -40.16 -14.96 13.37
CA GLN A 300 -38.90 -15.59 13.71
C GLN A 300 -38.61 -15.42 15.20
N ASP A 301 -37.77 -16.30 15.77
CA ASP A 301 -37.25 -16.20 17.14
C ASP A 301 -36.71 -14.79 17.48
N GLU A 302 -36.99 -14.28 18.69
CA GLU A 302 -36.64 -12.91 19.11
C GLU A 302 -35.12 -12.62 19.11
N GLU A 303 -34.27 -13.59 19.49
CA GLU A 303 -32.82 -13.40 19.48
C GLU A 303 -32.31 -13.34 18.04
N ILE A 304 -32.83 -14.21 17.16
CA ILE A 304 -32.59 -14.16 15.73
C ILE A 304 -33.06 -12.81 15.15
N GLN A 305 -34.27 -12.36 15.50
CA GLN A 305 -34.86 -11.11 15.03
C GLN A 305 -33.98 -9.91 15.41
N ARG A 306 -33.66 -9.79 16.71
CA ARG A 306 -32.82 -8.71 17.24
C ARG A 306 -31.42 -8.71 16.60
N ARG A 307 -30.80 -9.89 16.45
CA ARG A 307 -29.47 -10.05 15.86
C ARG A 307 -29.44 -9.67 14.38
N ASN A 308 -30.46 -10.06 13.61
CA ASN A 308 -30.56 -9.77 12.19
C ASN A 308 -31.00 -8.32 11.90
N TYR A 309 -31.86 -7.72 12.73
CA TYR A 309 -32.25 -6.30 12.62
C TYR A 309 -31.04 -5.35 12.57
N TYR A 310 -30.05 -5.56 13.45
CA TYR A 310 -28.82 -4.76 13.46
C TYR A 310 -27.96 -4.97 12.21
N ARG A 311 -27.93 -6.20 11.66
CA ARG A 311 -27.22 -6.50 10.39
C ARG A 311 -27.89 -5.79 9.22
N MET A 312 -29.20 -5.96 9.07
CA MET A 312 -30.01 -5.33 8.04
C MET A 312 -29.88 -3.80 8.10
N THR A 313 -30.10 -3.19 9.27
CA THR A 313 -29.98 -1.74 9.46
C THR A 313 -28.59 -1.19 9.09
N ARG A 314 -27.53 -1.99 9.29
CA ARG A 314 -26.16 -1.64 8.86
C ARG A 314 -26.01 -1.73 7.33
N LEU A 315 -26.55 -2.75 6.69
CA LEU A 315 -26.51 -2.95 5.24
C LEU A 315 -27.32 -1.89 4.48
N ILE A 316 -28.50 -1.52 5.00
CA ILE A 316 -29.29 -0.38 4.53
C ILE A 316 -28.43 0.89 4.62
N ARG A 317 -27.84 1.17 5.79
CA ARG A 317 -27.00 2.35 5.99
C ARG A 317 -25.85 2.41 4.98
N PHE A 318 -25.15 1.31 4.73
CA PHE A 318 -24.09 1.24 3.72
C PHE A 318 -24.59 1.59 2.32
N ASN A 319 -25.72 1.03 1.90
CA ASN A 319 -26.30 1.29 0.58
C ASN A 319 -26.88 2.71 0.43
N MET A 320 -26.97 3.51 1.50
CA MET A 320 -27.24 4.96 1.46
C MET A 320 -25.99 5.85 1.36
N MET A 321 -24.77 5.32 1.53
CA MET A 321 -23.53 6.11 1.56
C MET A 321 -23.08 6.44 0.13
N ILE A 322 -23.83 7.37 -0.46
CA ILE A 322 -23.77 7.82 -1.85
C ILE A 322 -23.24 9.26 -1.85
N VAL A 323 -22.08 9.48 -2.49
CA VAL A 323 -21.57 10.83 -2.76
C VAL A 323 -22.39 11.45 -3.89
N ASN A 324 -22.91 12.65 -3.65
CA ASN A 324 -23.78 13.37 -4.57
C ASN A 324 -23.70 14.89 -4.31
N ASP A 325 -23.91 15.70 -5.35
CA ASP A 325 -23.96 17.15 -5.21
C ASP A 325 -25.39 17.69 -5.03
N GLN A 326 -25.52 18.71 -4.18
CA GLN A 326 -26.72 19.52 -3.95
C GLN A 326 -26.44 20.93 -4.50
N VAL A 327 -26.56 21.13 -5.82
CA VAL A 327 -26.09 22.35 -6.51
C VAL A 327 -26.73 23.68 -6.04
N ARG A 328 -27.81 23.63 -5.25
CA ARG A 328 -28.46 24.81 -4.62
C ARG A 328 -28.05 25.04 -3.16
N ARG A 329 -27.28 24.14 -2.53
CA ARG A 329 -26.84 24.25 -1.14
C ARG A 329 -25.64 25.18 -1.06
N GLN A 330 -25.80 26.29 -0.34
CA GLN A 330 -24.78 27.31 -0.15
C GLN A 330 -24.26 27.30 1.30
N ILE A 331 -22.98 27.62 1.48
CA ILE A 331 -22.40 27.84 2.82
C ILE A 331 -22.76 29.24 3.32
N ARG A 332 -22.77 29.41 4.64
CA ARG A 332 -22.92 30.70 5.33
C ARG A 332 -21.82 30.86 6.37
N LEU A 333 -21.41 32.10 6.62
CA LEU A 333 -20.54 32.43 7.74
C LEU A 333 -21.19 32.08 9.09
N PRO A 334 -20.40 31.91 10.17
CA PRO A 334 -20.91 31.68 11.51
C PRO A 334 -21.89 32.75 12.02
N HIS A 335 -22.59 32.45 13.12
CA HIS A 335 -23.50 33.41 13.79
C HIS A 335 -22.78 34.49 14.61
N ASP A 336 -21.51 34.24 14.86
CA ASP A 336 -20.51 34.88 15.72
C ASP A 336 -19.32 35.40 14.89
N TYR A 337 -19.53 35.59 13.58
CA TYR A 337 -18.51 36.12 12.67
C TYR A 337 -18.11 37.55 13.05
N ALA A 338 -16.84 37.76 13.39
CA ALA A 338 -16.36 38.94 14.12
C ALA A 338 -15.63 40.00 13.26
N TYR A 339 -15.63 39.86 11.93
CA TYR A 339 -14.81 40.70 11.04
C TYR A 339 -15.67 41.54 10.08
N ASP A 340 -15.32 42.81 9.88
CA ASP A 340 -16.13 43.77 9.11
C ASP A 340 -16.26 43.45 7.61
N ASN A 341 -15.45 42.52 7.09
CA ASN A 341 -15.40 42.16 5.67
C ASN A 341 -16.65 41.38 5.17
N ALA A 342 -17.54 40.95 6.08
CA ALA A 342 -18.81 40.28 5.80
C ALA A 342 -19.71 40.25 7.06
N LYS A 343 -21.01 39.98 6.90
CA LYS A 343 -21.96 39.90 8.03
C LYS A 343 -22.13 38.46 8.56
N PRO A 344 -22.40 38.25 9.85
CA PRO A 344 -22.80 36.94 10.38
C PRO A 344 -23.94 36.31 9.57
N LYS A 345 -23.88 34.99 9.37
CA LYS A 345 -24.84 34.20 8.55
C LYS A 345 -24.95 34.60 7.08
N GLN A 346 -24.11 35.51 6.57
CA GLN A 346 -24.03 35.86 5.14
C GLN A 346 -23.67 34.64 4.28
N VAL A 347 -24.28 34.52 3.11
CA VAL A 347 -23.93 33.50 2.11
C VAL A 347 -22.57 33.82 1.50
N VAL A 348 -21.69 32.83 1.42
CA VAL A 348 -20.35 32.99 0.84
C VAL A 348 -20.31 32.33 -0.55
N PRO A 349 -19.92 33.07 -1.61
CA PRO A 349 -19.73 32.49 -2.94
C PRO A 349 -18.41 31.70 -3.01
N PRO A 350 -18.30 30.71 -3.90
CA PRO A 350 -17.05 30.02 -4.16
C PRO A 350 -16.00 30.93 -4.81
N LYS A 351 -14.81 31.03 -4.23
CA LYS A 351 -13.65 31.79 -4.74
C LYS A 351 -12.34 31.11 -4.32
N THR A 352 -11.34 31.17 -5.19
CA THR A 352 -10.05 30.47 -5.04
C THR A 352 -9.01 31.31 -4.29
N LEU A 353 -8.10 30.66 -3.55
CA LEU A 353 -7.00 31.32 -2.83
C LEU A 353 -5.84 31.78 -3.73
N PHE A 354 -5.66 31.12 -4.87
CA PHE A 354 -4.47 31.24 -5.71
C PHE A 354 -4.82 31.33 -7.20
N GLY A 355 -4.05 32.13 -7.93
CA GLY A 355 -4.14 32.24 -9.38
C GLY A 355 -5.52 32.71 -9.87
N ASN A 356 -5.94 32.19 -11.02
CA ASN A 356 -7.22 32.56 -11.62
C ASN A 356 -8.42 31.97 -10.84
N PRO A 357 -9.60 32.62 -10.86
CA PRO A 357 -10.85 32.03 -10.39
C PRO A 357 -11.21 30.73 -11.12
N ALA A 358 -11.87 29.80 -10.43
CA ALA A 358 -12.38 28.58 -11.04
C ALA A 358 -13.65 28.88 -11.88
N ASP A 359 -13.62 28.55 -13.18
CA ASP A 359 -14.80 28.63 -14.07
C ASP A 359 -15.88 27.61 -13.67
N ILE A 360 -16.99 28.10 -13.09
CA ILE A 360 -18.18 27.31 -12.74
C ILE A 360 -19.23 27.47 -13.83
N LYS A 361 -19.51 26.39 -14.56
CA LYS A 361 -20.44 26.42 -15.68
C LYS A 361 -21.90 26.47 -15.20
N LYS A 362 -22.79 27.05 -16.01
CA LYS A 362 -24.22 27.19 -15.66
C LYS A 362 -24.87 25.82 -15.37
N GLY A 363 -25.27 25.61 -14.12
CA GLY A 363 -25.88 24.35 -13.65
C GLY A 363 -24.88 23.29 -13.17
N GLU A 364 -23.57 23.57 -13.20
CA GLU A 364 -22.53 22.68 -12.71
C GLU A 364 -22.43 22.71 -11.17
N ALA A 365 -22.04 21.57 -10.58
CA ALA A 365 -21.66 21.53 -9.17
C ALA A 365 -20.29 22.22 -8.96
N PRO A 366 -20.15 23.22 -8.07
CA PRO A 366 -18.89 23.96 -7.88
C PRO A 366 -17.66 23.08 -7.64
N ARG A 367 -17.82 21.92 -6.99
CA ARG A 367 -16.80 20.87 -6.82
C ARG A 367 -16.11 20.43 -8.12
N LYS A 368 -16.81 20.43 -9.25
CA LYS A 368 -16.26 20.02 -10.57
C LYS A 368 -15.44 21.13 -11.23
N ALA A 369 -15.80 22.39 -11.00
CA ALA A 369 -14.96 23.54 -11.35
C ALA A 369 -13.72 23.62 -10.45
N PHE A 370 -13.89 23.40 -9.15
CA PHE A 370 -12.81 23.31 -8.18
C PHE A 370 -11.80 22.23 -8.54
N ALA A 371 -12.24 21.03 -8.94
CA ALA A 371 -11.35 19.97 -9.43
C ALA A 371 -10.49 20.43 -10.61
N ARG A 372 -11.09 21.07 -11.63
CA ARG A 372 -10.35 21.61 -12.79
C ARG A 372 -9.33 22.68 -12.41
N TRP A 373 -9.68 23.59 -11.50
CA TRP A 373 -8.77 24.63 -11.03
C TRP A 373 -7.64 24.05 -10.17
N LEU A 374 -7.97 23.09 -9.29
CA LEU A 374 -7.03 22.45 -8.38
C LEU A 374 -5.94 21.70 -9.16
N THR A 375 -6.31 21.00 -10.23
CA THR A 375 -5.41 20.15 -10.99
C THR A 375 -4.90 20.80 -12.29
N SER A 376 -5.17 22.10 -12.49
CA SER A 376 -4.66 22.85 -13.65
C SER A 376 -3.13 22.98 -13.61
N LYS A 377 -2.53 23.01 -14.80
CA LYS A 377 -1.11 23.38 -14.99
C LYS A 377 -0.82 24.84 -14.61
N ASP A 378 -1.84 25.69 -14.63
CA ASP A 378 -1.77 27.10 -14.26
C ASP A 378 -1.97 27.34 -12.75
N ASN A 379 -2.15 26.27 -11.96
CA ASN A 379 -2.28 26.37 -10.51
C ASN A 379 -0.88 26.51 -9.86
N PRO A 380 -0.55 27.66 -9.24
CA PRO A 380 0.80 27.97 -8.78
C PRO A 380 1.24 27.20 -7.52
N ARG A 381 0.37 26.34 -6.98
CA ARG A 381 0.66 25.51 -5.80
C ARG A 381 0.61 24.02 -6.09
N PHE A 382 -0.20 23.56 -7.05
CA PHE A 382 -0.40 22.12 -7.30
C PHE A 382 0.87 21.41 -7.77
N ALA A 383 1.47 21.86 -8.88
CA ALA A 383 2.71 21.28 -9.43
C ALA A 383 3.89 21.41 -8.46
N LEU A 384 4.03 22.58 -7.84
CA LEU A 384 5.04 22.89 -6.83
C LEU A 384 4.94 21.93 -5.62
N THR A 385 3.74 21.68 -5.11
CA THR A 385 3.51 20.79 -3.96
C THR A 385 3.88 19.35 -4.26
N ILE A 386 3.41 18.76 -5.37
CA ILE A 386 3.73 17.36 -5.70
C ILE A 386 5.23 17.19 -6.02
N ALA A 387 5.86 18.13 -6.73
CA ALA A 387 7.29 18.12 -7.01
C ALA A 387 8.13 18.16 -5.72
N ASN A 388 7.83 19.10 -4.82
CA ASN A 388 8.54 19.23 -3.54
C ASN A 388 8.32 18.02 -2.61
N ARG A 389 7.09 17.45 -2.56
CA ARG A 389 6.80 16.22 -1.82
C ARG A 389 7.60 15.02 -2.33
N LEU A 390 7.70 14.83 -3.64
CA LEU A 390 8.48 13.73 -4.24
C LEU A 390 9.99 13.95 -4.09
N TRP A 391 10.48 15.20 -4.18
CA TRP A 391 11.85 15.55 -3.82
C TRP A 391 12.17 15.17 -2.37
N LYS A 392 11.33 15.58 -1.41
CA LYS A 392 11.47 15.16 0.00
C LYS A 392 11.45 13.65 0.17
N LYS A 393 10.59 12.92 -0.55
CA LYS A 393 10.52 11.45 -0.45
C LYS A 393 11.84 10.77 -0.85
N ALA A 394 12.60 11.34 -1.78
CA ALA A 394 13.90 10.80 -2.24
C ALA A 394 15.11 11.32 -1.43
N PHE A 395 15.12 12.61 -1.05
CA PHE A 395 16.26 13.24 -0.36
C PHE A 395 16.12 13.33 1.16
N GLY A 396 14.94 13.08 1.73
CA GLY A 396 14.60 13.26 3.15
C GLY A 396 14.19 14.68 3.52
N ARG A 397 14.59 15.67 2.73
CA ARG A 397 14.28 17.09 2.95
C ARG A 397 13.74 17.72 1.66
N GLY A 398 12.70 18.56 1.79
CA GLY A 398 12.13 19.35 0.71
C GLY A 398 13.02 20.54 0.32
N GLN A 399 12.81 21.08 -0.88
CA GLN A 399 13.32 22.42 -1.25
C GLN A 399 12.58 23.53 -0.47
N ILE A 400 11.34 23.25 -0.07
CA ILE A 400 10.54 24.03 0.90
C ILE A 400 10.16 23.09 2.03
N GLU A 401 10.31 23.54 3.28
CA GLU A 401 9.88 22.83 4.49
C GLU A 401 9.12 23.80 5.42
N PRO A 402 8.02 23.36 6.06
CA PRO A 402 7.35 22.07 5.88
C PRO A 402 6.71 21.92 4.49
N VAL A 403 6.77 20.70 3.90
CA VAL A 403 6.16 20.40 2.58
C VAL A 403 4.63 20.53 2.52
N ASP A 404 3.99 20.84 3.65
CA ASP A 404 2.55 21.01 3.81
C ASP A 404 2.21 22.23 4.69
N ASP A 405 3.11 23.22 4.74
CA ASP A 405 2.94 24.52 5.42
C ASP A 405 3.62 25.67 4.64
N MET A 406 3.28 25.80 3.37
CA MET A 406 3.84 26.80 2.47
C MET A 406 2.99 28.08 2.46
N MET A 407 3.55 29.16 2.99
CA MET A 407 3.02 30.52 2.99
C MET A 407 3.34 31.23 1.67
N ASP A 408 2.75 32.38 1.39
CA ASP A 408 3.11 33.21 0.23
C ASP A 408 4.48 33.91 0.37
N SER A 409 5.02 33.98 1.59
CA SER A 409 6.38 34.44 1.90
C SER A 409 7.46 33.35 1.81
N THR A 410 7.07 32.08 1.65
CA THR A 410 8.01 30.94 1.74
C THR A 410 8.88 30.81 0.49
N VAL A 411 10.18 31.03 0.65
CA VAL A 411 11.18 30.89 -0.42
C VAL A 411 11.81 29.49 -0.39
N ALA A 412 11.96 28.85 -1.54
CA ALA A 412 12.69 27.59 -1.67
C ALA A 412 14.20 27.79 -1.47
N GLU A 413 14.88 26.81 -0.86
CA GLU A 413 16.32 26.88 -0.57
C GLU A 413 17.18 27.12 -1.83
N ASN A 414 16.81 26.47 -2.94
CA ASN A 414 17.30 26.79 -4.28
C ASN A 414 16.11 27.12 -5.20
N PRO A 415 15.73 28.40 -5.37
CA PRO A 415 14.56 28.79 -6.17
C PRO A 415 14.66 28.41 -7.63
N ALA A 416 15.87 28.43 -8.21
CA ALA A 416 16.11 28.04 -9.60
C ALA A 416 15.92 26.53 -9.81
N LEU A 417 16.33 25.71 -8.83
CA LEU A 417 16.05 24.28 -8.80
C LEU A 417 14.55 24.01 -8.60
N MET A 418 13.90 24.63 -7.61
CA MET A 418 12.48 24.37 -7.34
C MET A 418 11.59 24.72 -8.54
N LYS A 419 11.83 25.88 -9.18
CA LYS A 419 11.16 26.26 -10.44
C LYS A 419 11.40 25.26 -11.57
N TYR A 420 12.60 24.66 -11.64
CA TYR A 420 12.86 23.63 -12.65
C TYR A 420 12.13 22.31 -12.32
N LEU A 421 12.15 21.87 -11.06
CA LEU A 421 11.42 20.69 -10.58
C LEU A 421 9.91 20.79 -10.81
N GLU A 422 9.33 21.97 -10.56
CA GLU A 422 7.94 22.28 -10.89
C GLU A 422 7.69 22.22 -12.40
N SER A 423 8.54 22.85 -13.21
CA SER A 423 8.41 22.83 -14.67
C SER A 423 8.50 21.42 -15.25
N GLU A 424 9.34 20.55 -14.69
CA GLU A 424 9.48 19.15 -15.11
C GLU A 424 8.24 18.32 -14.76
N MET A 425 7.63 18.55 -13.58
CA MET A 425 6.34 17.93 -13.21
C MET A 425 5.22 18.28 -14.21
N THR A 426 5.10 19.58 -14.55
CA THR A 426 4.12 20.10 -15.50
C THR A 426 4.41 19.65 -16.95
N ARG A 427 5.69 19.47 -17.31
CA ARG A 427 6.17 18.92 -18.60
C ARG A 427 5.99 17.40 -18.71
N LEU A 428 5.83 16.70 -17.60
CA LEU A 428 5.59 15.26 -17.54
C LEU A 428 4.10 14.91 -17.47
N ASP A 429 3.20 15.89 -17.58
CA ASP A 429 1.75 15.69 -17.39
C ASP A 429 1.46 14.98 -16.07
N PHE A 430 2.18 15.34 -15.01
CA PHE A 430 2.06 14.76 -13.66
C PHE A 430 2.33 13.24 -13.56
N ASP A 431 3.11 12.68 -14.49
CA ASP A 431 3.66 11.31 -14.45
C ASP A 431 4.69 11.15 -13.30
N MET A 432 4.23 10.56 -12.19
CA MET A 432 5.05 10.40 -10.98
C MET A 432 6.21 9.41 -11.17
N LYS A 433 6.05 8.33 -11.96
CA LYS A 433 7.16 7.38 -12.18
C LYS A 433 8.28 8.02 -12.99
N GLU A 434 7.98 8.74 -14.07
CA GLU A 434 9.01 9.42 -14.87
C GLU A 434 9.66 10.57 -14.09
N TYR A 435 8.92 11.28 -13.23
CA TYR A 435 9.52 12.28 -12.34
C TYR A 435 10.52 11.64 -11.37
N LEU A 436 10.14 10.54 -10.70
CA LEU A 436 11.04 9.80 -9.81
C LEU A 436 12.23 9.19 -10.58
N ARG A 437 12.02 8.73 -11.82
CA ARG A 437 13.08 8.26 -12.72
C ARG A 437 14.12 9.34 -13.01
N ILE A 438 13.71 10.60 -13.19
CA ILE A 438 14.64 11.74 -13.28
C ILE A 438 15.44 11.85 -11.97
N ILE A 439 14.75 11.97 -10.83
CA ILE A 439 15.38 12.17 -9.51
C ILE A 439 16.43 11.10 -9.20
N PHE A 440 16.09 9.82 -9.36
CA PHE A 440 17.00 8.71 -9.02
C PHE A 440 18.19 8.57 -9.98
N ASN A 441 18.13 9.17 -11.18
CA ASN A 441 19.25 9.22 -12.12
C ASN A 441 20.17 10.44 -11.94
N THR A 442 19.87 11.37 -11.03
CA THR A 442 20.78 12.49 -10.70
C THR A 442 22.06 11.99 -10.03
N GLU A 443 23.19 12.65 -10.29
CA GLU A 443 24.42 12.46 -9.50
C GLU A 443 24.17 12.81 -8.03
N THR A 444 23.38 13.85 -7.75
CA THR A 444 23.06 14.34 -6.40
C THR A 444 22.35 13.27 -5.57
N TYR A 445 21.37 12.55 -6.11
CA TYR A 445 20.76 11.39 -5.43
C TYR A 445 21.74 10.23 -5.28
N GLN A 446 22.77 10.12 -6.13
CA GLN A 446 23.76 9.04 -6.12
C GLN A 446 25.06 9.37 -5.36
N ARG A 447 25.03 10.40 -4.50
CA ARG A 447 26.06 10.65 -3.49
C ARG A 447 25.79 9.91 -2.19
N GLU A 448 26.78 9.78 -1.32
CA GLU A 448 26.59 9.24 0.04
C GLU A 448 25.65 10.13 0.86
N ALA A 449 24.90 9.54 1.80
CA ALA A 449 23.99 10.31 2.64
C ALA A 449 24.74 11.14 3.71
N SER A 450 24.27 12.34 3.98
CA SER A 450 24.82 13.21 5.04
C SER A 450 24.41 12.69 6.41
N VAL A 451 25.40 12.46 7.28
CA VAL A 451 25.23 11.88 8.63
C VAL A 451 24.91 12.94 9.69
N GLY A 452 25.22 14.21 9.44
CA GLY A 452 24.97 15.32 10.37
C GLY A 452 23.55 15.87 10.28
N ASP A 453 22.91 16.07 11.43
CA ASP A 453 21.61 16.73 11.53
C ASP A 453 21.73 18.21 11.16
N THR A 454 21.00 18.64 10.13
CA THR A 454 20.88 20.07 9.75
C THR A 454 19.49 20.58 10.17
N PRO A 455 19.40 21.58 11.08
CA PRO A 455 18.12 22.14 11.51
C PRO A 455 17.21 22.57 10.36
N LEU A 456 15.88 22.53 10.55
CA LEU A 456 14.92 22.94 9.52
C LEU A 456 15.00 24.44 9.16
N ALA A 457 15.56 25.27 10.05
CA ALA A 457 15.81 26.69 9.80
C ALA A 457 17.09 26.97 8.99
N GLU A 458 18.02 26.02 8.91
CA GLU A 458 19.28 26.16 8.19
C GLU A 458 19.19 25.58 6.77
N SER A 459 19.93 26.15 5.81
CA SER A 459 19.97 25.61 4.44
C SER A 459 20.83 24.34 4.39
N TYR A 460 20.30 23.29 3.76
CA TYR A 460 20.94 21.98 3.66
C TYR A 460 21.83 21.85 2.41
N HIS A 461 21.51 22.57 1.33
CA HIS A 461 22.29 22.65 0.08
C HIS A 461 22.47 21.34 -0.71
N PHE A 462 21.95 20.22 -0.19
CA PHE A 462 21.89 18.91 -0.85
C PHE A 462 23.26 18.37 -1.32
N PRO A 463 24.30 18.31 -0.46
CA PRO A 463 25.57 17.65 -0.79
C PRO A 463 25.40 16.14 -1.04
N GLY A 464 24.30 15.55 -0.54
CA GLY A 464 23.74 14.25 -0.86
C GLY A 464 22.33 14.14 -0.25
N PRO A 465 21.66 12.97 -0.27
CA PRO A 465 20.47 12.73 0.53
C PRO A 465 20.75 12.85 2.03
N VAL A 466 19.72 13.12 2.84
CA VAL A 466 19.81 13.02 4.31
C VAL A 466 19.83 11.54 4.70
N LEU A 467 20.66 11.18 5.69
CA LEU A 467 20.66 9.86 6.31
C LEU A 467 19.31 9.63 7.02
N ARG A 468 18.43 8.83 6.40
CA ARG A 468 17.07 8.57 6.90
C ARG A 468 17.01 7.25 7.63
N ARG A 469 16.21 7.16 8.68
CA ARG A 469 15.80 5.87 9.23
C ARG A 469 14.73 5.22 8.33
N MET A 470 14.68 3.89 8.30
CA MET A 470 13.61 3.16 7.64
C MET A 470 12.28 3.31 8.41
N SER A 471 11.19 3.56 7.68
CA SER A 471 9.82 3.54 8.22
C SER A 471 9.41 2.14 8.70
N ALA A 472 8.36 2.07 9.54
CA ALA A 472 7.79 0.82 10.04
C ALA A 472 7.53 -0.20 8.93
N GLU A 473 6.97 0.27 7.82
CA GLU A 473 6.64 -0.51 6.64
C GLU A 473 7.89 -1.01 5.93
N GLN A 474 8.92 -0.16 5.78
CA GLN A 474 10.20 -0.56 5.18
C GLN A 474 10.94 -1.62 6.00
N VAL A 475 10.95 -1.51 7.33
CA VAL A 475 11.59 -2.51 8.20
C VAL A 475 10.78 -3.82 8.18
N TRP A 476 9.45 -3.76 8.23
CA TRP A 476 8.58 -4.93 8.13
C TRP A 476 8.73 -5.68 6.80
N ASP A 477 8.64 -4.97 5.68
CA ASP A 477 8.73 -5.57 4.34
C ASP A 477 10.15 -6.12 4.06
N SER A 478 11.18 -5.50 4.65
CA SER A 478 12.55 -6.04 4.63
C SER A 478 12.67 -7.32 5.47
N PHE A 479 12.05 -7.39 6.66
CA PHE A 479 11.99 -8.65 7.43
C PHE A 479 11.21 -9.75 6.71
N LEU A 480 10.14 -9.41 5.98
CA LEU A 480 9.47 -10.38 5.09
C LEU A 480 10.39 -10.88 3.97
N THR A 481 11.28 -10.04 3.46
CA THR A 481 12.29 -10.44 2.46
C THR A 481 13.31 -11.44 3.04
N LEU A 482 13.67 -11.29 4.33
CA LEU A 482 14.53 -12.23 5.07
C LEU A 482 13.82 -13.54 5.45
N ALA A 483 12.54 -13.48 5.80
CA ALA A 483 11.79 -14.61 6.34
C ALA A 483 11.01 -15.43 5.29
N VAL A 484 10.44 -14.79 4.27
CA VAL A 484 9.45 -15.41 3.36
C VAL A 484 10.02 -15.55 1.94
N VAL A 485 10.01 -16.77 1.41
CA VAL A 485 10.63 -17.10 0.10
C VAL A 485 9.96 -16.37 -1.09
N LYS A 486 8.70 -15.94 -0.91
CA LYS A 486 7.95 -15.09 -1.83
C LYS A 486 7.12 -14.08 -1.02
N PRO A 487 7.67 -12.92 -0.60
CA PRO A 487 6.99 -12.01 0.33
C PRO A 487 5.72 -11.41 -0.27
N ASP A 488 5.70 -11.19 -1.59
CA ASP A 488 4.55 -10.67 -2.34
C ASP A 488 3.52 -11.75 -2.74
N GLU A 489 3.64 -13.00 -2.24
CA GLU A 489 2.67 -14.07 -2.52
C GLU A 489 1.35 -13.87 -1.75
N TYR A 490 1.37 -13.18 -0.60
CA TYR A 490 0.14 -12.68 0.01
C TYR A 490 -0.32 -11.40 -0.69
N ARG A 491 -1.61 -11.40 -1.02
CA ARG A 491 -2.37 -10.29 -1.60
C ARG A 491 -3.76 -10.32 -1.01
N GLU A 492 -4.44 -9.19 -0.90
CA GLU A 492 -5.86 -9.17 -0.55
C GLU A 492 -6.77 -9.93 -1.55
N PHE A 493 -8.08 -9.95 -1.29
CA PHE A 493 -9.08 -10.37 -2.27
C PHE A 493 -9.61 -9.15 -3.03
N PRO A 494 -9.99 -9.28 -4.32
CA PRO A 494 -10.69 -8.22 -5.04
C PRO A 494 -11.93 -7.77 -4.26
N SER A 495 -12.00 -6.48 -3.95
CA SER A 495 -13.04 -5.87 -3.14
C SER A 495 -14.44 -6.07 -3.75
N ASN A 496 -14.50 -6.10 -5.09
CA ASN A 496 -15.70 -6.35 -5.87
C ASN A 496 -16.39 -7.69 -5.56
N ILE A 497 -15.68 -8.71 -5.05
CA ILE A 497 -16.30 -9.99 -4.63
C ILE A 497 -17.24 -9.75 -3.45
N ARG A 498 -16.84 -8.95 -2.46
CA ARG A 498 -17.74 -8.66 -1.34
C ARG A 498 -18.81 -7.65 -1.72
N THR A 499 -18.46 -6.59 -2.45
CA THR A 499 -19.41 -5.49 -2.70
C THR A 499 -20.57 -5.94 -3.58
N LYS A 500 -20.33 -6.80 -4.59
CA LYS A 500 -21.40 -7.45 -5.38
C LYS A 500 -22.41 -8.26 -4.54
N LEU A 501 -22.00 -8.76 -3.36
CA LEU A 501 -22.87 -9.54 -2.46
C LEU A 501 -23.60 -8.69 -1.40
N ILE A 502 -23.19 -7.43 -1.17
CA ILE A 502 -23.83 -6.54 -0.18
C ILE A 502 -24.40 -5.25 -0.77
N SER A 503 -24.16 -5.00 -2.06
CA SER A 503 -24.80 -3.94 -2.83
C SER A 503 -26.22 -4.36 -3.17
N ALA A 504 -27.20 -3.50 -2.91
CA ALA A 504 -28.61 -3.78 -3.16
C ALA A 504 -29.34 -2.53 -3.63
N ASP A 505 -30.28 -2.70 -4.56
CA ASP A 505 -31.27 -1.66 -4.84
C ASP A 505 -32.27 -1.58 -3.68
N LEU A 506 -32.14 -0.53 -2.88
CA LEU A 506 -33.00 -0.28 -1.73
C LEU A 506 -34.46 0.06 -2.11
N ASN A 507 -34.79 0.24 -3.39
CA ASN A 507 -36.17 0.39 -3.85
C ASN A 507 -36.91 -0.96 -3.93
N THR A 508 -36.23 -2.01 -4.40
CA THR A 508 -36.85 -3.30 -4.72
C THR A 508 -36.50 -4.43 -3.76
N VAL A 509 -35.28 -4.46 -3.19
CA VAL A 509 -34.83 -5.55 -2.32
C VAL A 509 -35.73 -5.75 -1.10
N SER A 510 -35.88 -7.00 -0.64
CA SER A 510 -36.51 -7.36 0.63
C SER A 510 -35.50 -7.44 1.80
N PRO A 511 -35.98 -7.48 3.06
CA PRO A 511 -35.12 -7.69 4.23
C PRO A 511 -34.33 -9.01 4.19
N LEU A 512 -34.95 -10.09 3.70
CA LEU A 512 -34.35 -11.43 3.68
C LEU A 512 -33.24 -11.55 2.62
N GLU A 513 -33.44 -11.00 1.42
CA GLU A 513 -32.41 -10.97 0.38
C GLU A 513 -31.19 -10.15 0.83
N LEU A 514 -31.43 -9.01 1.48
CA LEU A 514 -30.35 -8.16 2.01
C LEU A 514 -29.52 -8.89 3.09
N LEU A 515 -30.17 -9.67 3.95
CA LEU A 515 -29.50 -10.52 4.94
C LEU A 515 -28.75 -11.69 4.28
N ALA A 516 -29.36 -12.37 3.31
CA ALA A 516 -28.78 -13.49 2.58
C ALA A 516 -27.50 -13.07 1.82
N GLY A 517 -27.48 -11.85 1.24
CA GLY A 517 -26.28 -11.28 0.62
C GLY A 517 -25.11 -11.11 1.60
N ASP A 518 -25.35 -10.62 2.82
CA ASP A 518 -24.30 -10.53 3.84
C ASP A 518 -23.90 -11.89 4.42
N ASP A 519 -24.80 -12.88 4.50
CA ASP A 519 -24.44 -14.25 4.88
C ASP A 519 -23.59 -14.93 3.81
N GLU A 520 -23.92 -14.77 2.52
CA GLU A 520 -23.07 -15.29 1.45
C GLU A 520 -21.73 -14.54 1.37
N ALA A 521 -21.71 -13.23 1.64
CA ALA A 521 -20.47 -12.46 1.76
C ALA A 521 -19.57 -12.95 2.92
N ARG A 522 -20.16 -13.34 4.07
CA ARG A 522 -19.41 -13.97 5.18
C ARG A 522 -18.90 -15.36 4.79
N LYS A 523 -19.75 -16.16 4.14
CA LYS A 523 -19.48 -17.56 3.74
C LYS A 523 -18.42 -17.66 2.64
N GLN A 524 -18.48 -16.82 1.61
CA GLN A 524 -17.51 -16.80 0.51
C GLN A 524 -16.24 -16.01 0.87
N VAL A 525 -16.37 -14.80 1.43
CA VAL A 525 -15.22 -13.89 1.60
C VAL A 525 -14.57 -14.07 2.97
N ASP A 526 -15.27 -13.81 4.08
CA ASP A 526 -14.64 -13.80 5.41
C ASP A 526 -14.12 -15.18 5.84
N ARG A 527 -14.91 -16.24 5.65
CA ARG A 527 -14.50 -17.62 5.96
C ARG A 527 -13.33 -18.09 5.11
N THR A 528 -13.34 -17.79 3.80
CA THR A 528 -12.27 -18.22 2.88
C THR A 528 -11.00 -17.39 3.03
N ARG A 529 -11.12 -16.13 3.47
CA ARG A 529 -9.98 -15.31 3.90
C ARG A 529 -9.25 -15.99 5.05
N GLY A 530 -9.98 -16.43 6.09
CA GLY A 530 -9.41 -17.21 7.18
C GLY A 530 -8.72 -18.50 6.73
N LYS A 531 -9.33 -19.27 5.82
CA LYS A 531 -8.70 -20.45 5.18
C LYS A 531 -7.36 -20.07 4.50
N ARG A 532 -7.36 -19.01 3.67
CA ARG A 532 -6.21 -18.57 2.86
C ARG A 532 -5.07 -18.00 3.72
N GLU A 533 -5.40 -17.17 4.71
CA GLU A 533 -4.43 -16.54 5.61
C GLU A 533 -3.69 -17.55 6.50
N LYS A 534 -4.31 -18.70 6.83
CA LYS A 534 -3.69 -19.71 7.70
C LYS A 534 -2.30 -20.16 7.21
N LYS A 535 -2.05 -20.19 5.88
CA LYS A 535 -0.75 -20.55 5.31
C LYS A 535 0.28 -19.41 5.22
N TYR A 536 -0.07 -18.22 5.68
CA TYR A 536 0.80 -17.04 5.77
C TYR A 536 0.86 -16.48 7.19
N ARG A 537 0.53 -17.26 8.23
CA ARG A 537 0.56 -16.79 9.62
C ARG A 537 1.69 -17.42 10.41
N TYR A 538 2.48 -16.58 11.08
CA TYR A 538 3.54 -16.97 12.01
C TYR A 538 3.26 -16.36 13.39
N LYS A 539 3.19 -17.20 14.43
CA LYS A 539 2.85 -16.80 15.82
C LYS A 539 1.67 -15.80 15.89
N GLY A 540 0.63 -16.05 15.08
CA GLY A 540 -0.57 -15.22 14.95
C GLY A 540 -0.48 -14.05 13.95
N GLN A 541 0.70 -13.46 13.75
CA GLN A 541 0.92 -12.35 12.80
C GLN A 541 0.73 -12.82 11.34
N LEU A 542 0.23 -11.94 10.47
CA LEU A 542 0.00 -12.23 9.05
C LEU A 542 1.19 -11.73 8.22
N LEU A 543 1.93 -12.64 7.62
CA LEU A 543 3.10 -12.38 6.80
C LEU A 543 2.68 -11.96 5.38
N GLY A 544 2.26 -10.70 5.27
CA GLY A 544 2.03 -10.01 4.01
C GLY A 544 2.61 -8.59 4.06
N ARG A 545 2.97 -8.06 2.89
CA ARG A 545 3.49 -6.69 2.71
C ARG A 545 2.63 -5.68 3.49
N ALA A 546 3.23 -4.62 4.02
CA ALA A 546 2.49 -3.60 4.79
C ALA A 546 1.30 -3.01 4.02
N SER A 547 1.40 -2.92 2.68
CA SER A 547 0.31 -2.48 1.78
C SER A 547 -0.87 -3.46 1.64
N GLU A 548 -0.80 -4.65 2.24
CA GLU A 548 -1.86 -5.65 2.30
C GLU A 548 -2.46 -5.77 3.72
N LEU A 549 -1.83 -5.12 4.71
CA LEU A 549 -2.25 -5.12 6.11
C LEU A 549 -3.10 -3.87 6.45
N PRO A 550 -3.94 -3.91 7.51
CA PRO A 550 -4.70 -2.75 7.96
C PRO A 550 -3.84 -1.58 8.44
N SER A 551 -4.43 -0.39 8.54
CA SER A 551 -3.82 0.77 9.18
C SER A 551 -4.85 1.53 10.03
N PRO A 552 -4.65 1.70 11.35
CA PRO A 552 -3.62 1.04 12.16
C PRO A 552 -3.86 -0.49 12.30
N VAL A 553 -2.80 -1.29 12.35
CA VAL A 553 -2.87 -2.67 12.89
C VAL A 553 -3.03 -2.64 14.43
N PRO A 554 -3.31 -3.76 15.12
CA PRO A 554 -3.32 -3.80 16.59
C PRO A 554 -1.99 -3.34 17.21
N ALA A 555 -2.05 -2.69 18.38
CA ALA A 555 -0.89 -2.05 19.01
C ALA A 555 0.30 -3.01 19.27
N SER A 556 0.04 -4.29 19.56
CA SER A 556 1.05 -5.33 19.78
C SER A 556 1.73 -5.85 18.51
N HIS A 557 1.36 -5.38 17.33
CA HIS A 557 1.97 -5.76 16.06
C HIS A 557 3.21 -4.89 15.77
N PHE A 558 4.24 -5.51 15.17
CA PHE A 558 5.52 -4.87 14.82
C PHE A 558 5.37 -3.46 14.25
N LEU A 559 4.57 -3.33 13.18
CA LEU A 559 4.28 -2.06 12.49
C LEU A 559 3.89 -0.92 13.44
N ARG A 560 3.04 -1.14 14.46
CA ARG A 560 2.64 -0.07 15.39
C ARG A 560 3.71 0.27 16.41
N MET A 561 4.47 -0.72 16.90
CA MET A 561 5.65 -0.46 17.75
C MET A 561 6.72 0.35 16.99
N PHE A 562 6.87 0.12 15.69
CA PHE A 562 7.80 0.83 14.81
C PHE A 562 7.25 2.13 14.21
N GLY A 563 6.05 2.58 14.60
CA GLY A 563 5.54 3.91 14.23
C GLY A 563 4.65 4.00 12.99
N GLN A 564 4.04 2.89 12.52
CA GLN A 564 3.00 2.91 11.48
C GLN A 564 1.91 3.93 11.82
N SER A 565 1.59 4.80 10.87
CA SER A 565 0.54 5.81 11.01
C SER A 565 -0.83 5.23 11.40
N ASN A 566 -1.57 5.98 12.23
CA ASN A 566 -3.01 5.74 12.43
C ASN A 566 -3.87 6.42 11.35
N ARG A 567 -3.28 7.33 10.56
CA ARG A 567 -3.90 8.08 9.46
C ARG A 567 -5.10 8.94 9.87
N GLU A 568 -5.09 9.42 11.12
CA GLU A 568 -6.03 10.45 11.58
C GLU A 568 -5.59 11.85 11.19
N LEU A 569 -4.27 12.11 11.17
CA LEU A 569 -3.65 13.30 10.59
C LEU A 569 -2.88 12.93 9.31
N ILE A 570 -2.57 13.93 8.48
CA ILE A 570 -1.72 13.78 7.29
C ILE A 570 -0.30 13.45 7.75
N SER A 571 0.31 12.40 7.17
CA SER A 571 1.69 12.00 7.46
C SER A 571 1.94 11.71 8.95
N ALA A 572 1.04 10.96 9.59
CA ALA A 572 1.06 10.67 11.03
C ALA A 572 1.88 9.41 11.42
N SER A 573 2.77 8.97 10.53
CA SER A 573 3.80 7.98 10.82
C SER A 573 4.94 8.59 11.65
N SER A 574 5.74 7.75 12.31
CA SER A 574 6.91 8.18 13.08
C SER A 574 8.08 7.24 12.83
N ASP A 575 9.24 7.82 12.55
CA ASP A 575 10.54 7.14 12.43
C ASP A 575 11.39 7.27 13.71
N THR A 576 10.86 7.91 14.76
CA THR A 576 11.59 8.12 16.03
C THR A 576 11.98 6.81 16.72
N GLY A 577 13.19 6.79 17.29
CA GLY A 577 13.70 5.67 18.09
C GLY A 577 13.01 5.60 19.45
N SER A 578 12.58 4.41 19.87
CA SER A 578 11.96 4.23 21.18
C SER A 578 12.37 2.91 21.86
N VAL A 579 12.39 2.90 23.19
CA VAL A 579 12.75 1.71 23.99
C VAL A 579 11.86 0.49 23.65
N PRO A 580 10.53 0.63 23.45
CA PRO A 580 9.70 -0.50 23.00
C PRO A 580 10.14 -1.14 21.67
N GLN A 581 10.68 -0.37 20.71
CA GLN A 581 11.20 -0.94 19.45
C GLN A 581 12.42 -1.84 19.71
N VAL A 582 13.34 -1.40 20.56
CA VAL A 582 14.53 -2.17 20.93
C VAL A 582 14.13 -3.43 21.69
N LEU A 583 13.25 -3.32 22.70
CA LEU A 583 12.75 -4.47 23.44
C LEU A 583 11.99 -5.47 22.54
N PHE A 584 11.26 -4.97 21.53
CA PHE A 584 10.59 -5.83 20.53
C PHE A 584 11.58 -6.51 19.58
N MET A 585 12.72 -5.90 19.25
CA MET A 585 13.76 -6.57 18.45
C MET A 585 14.46 -7.69 19.23
N PHE A 586 14.71 -7.47 20.53
CA PHE A 586 15.36 -8.45 21.39
C PHE A 586 14.45 -9.66 21.71
N ASN A 587 13.15 -9.43 21.93
CA ASN A 587 12.23 -10.45 22.48
C ASN A 587 11.05 -10.82 21.54
N GLY A 588 10.87 -10.11 20.43
CA GLY A 588 9.71 -10.24 19.56
C GLY A 588 9.82 -11.37 18.52
N PRO A 589 8.69 -11.87 18.00
CA PRO A 589 8.68 -13.01 17.06
C PRO A 589 9.34 -12.70 15.70
N VAL A 590 9.56 -11.43 15.36
CA VAL A 590 9.99 -10.96 14.03
C VAL A 590 11.48 -11.23 13.76
N THR A 591 12.35 -11.16 14.78
CA THR A 591 13.77 -11.52 14.63
C THR A 591 13.97 -13.04 14.57
N HIS A 592 13.07 -13.84 15.15
CA HIS A 592 13.14 -15.30 15.07
C HIS A 592 12.67 -15.87 13.72
N MET A 593 11.67 -15.28 13.04
CA MET A 593 11.09 -15.88 11.82
C MET A 593 12.06 -16.00 10.63
N MET A 594 13.16 -15.24 10.62
CA MET A 594 14.24 -15.33 9.61
C MET A 594 15.31 -16.40 9.95
N LEU A 595 15.26 -16.98 11.15
CA LEU A 595 16.11 -18.10 11.57
C LEU A 595 15.37 -19.46 11.46
N GLU A 596 14.04 -19.42 11.36
CA GLU A 596 13.19 -20.61 11.18
C GLU A 596 13.59 -21.44 9.95
N LYS A 597 13.47 -22.76 10.06
CA LYS A 597 13.73 -23.69 8.96
C LYS A 597 12.82 -23.38 7.78
N ASN A 598 13.40 -23.34 6.59
CA ASN A 598 12.78 -22.95 5.31
C ASN A 598 12.53 -21.44 5.10
N SER A 599 12.96 -20.56 6.01
CA SER A 599 12.98 -19.11 5.76
C SER A 599 13.99 -18.74 4.65
N THR A 600 13.86 -17.56 4.03
CA THR A 600 14.73 -17.13 2.92
C THR A 600 16.20 -17.08 3.34
N LEU A 601 16.48 -16.48 4.49
CA LEU A 601 17.82 -16.35 5.06
C LEU A 601 18.42 -17.72 5.42
N TYR A 602 17.70 -18.57 6.17
CA TYR A 602 18.09 -19.96 6.44
C TYR A 602 18.42 -20.73 5.15
N ASN A 603 17.55 -20.64 4.14
CA ASN A 603 17.72 -21.33 2.85
C ASN A 603 18.92 -20.82 2.05
N ASN A 604 19.32 -19.55 2.20
CA ASN A 604 20.51 -19.02 1.53
C ASN A 604 21.79 -19.52 2.23
N ILE A 605 21.82 -19.49 3.56
CA ILE A 605 22.98 -19.90 4.38
C ILE A 605 23.21 -21.41 4.26
N MET A 606 22.19 -22.25 4.47
CA MET A 606 22.33 -23.71 4.56
C MET A 606 22.61 -24.41 3.21
N ARG A 607 22.87 -23.64 2.15
CA ARG A 607 23.35 -24.12 0.84
C ARG A 607 24.87 -23.92 0.66
N LYS A 608 25.56 -23.42 1.69
CA LYS A 608 26.96 -23.01 1.66
C LYS A 608 27.87 -24.10 2.22
N LYS A 609 29.07 -24.23 1.65
CA LYS A 609 30.03 -25.29 2.01
C LYS A 609 31.14 -24.82 2.95
N THR A 610 31.43 -23.51 2.98
CA THR A 610 32.47 -22.92 3.83
C THR A 610 31.87 -21.84 4.75
N ILE A 611 32.57 -21.52 5.84
CA ILE A 611 32.14 -20.45 6.76
C ILE A 611 32.19 -19.08 6.06
N ALA A 612 33.26 -18.79 5.29
CA ALA A 612 33.41 -17.54 4.54
C ALA A 612 32.26 -17.32 3.53
N ASP A 613 31.95 -18.35 2.74
CA ASP A 613 30.77 -18.40 1.87
C ASP A 613 29.47 -18.03 2.61
N GLY A 614 29.30 -18.55 3.83
CA GLY A 614 28.12 -18.33 4.67
C GLY A 614 28.03 -16.89 5.18
N ILE A 615 29.15 -16.31 5.63
CA ILE A 615 29.24 -14.92 6.09
C ILE A 615 28.93 -13.97 4.92
N ASP A 616 29.55 -14.16 3.75
CA ASP A 616 29.24 -13.40 2.53
C ASP A 616 27.74 -13.41 2.22
N VAL A 617 27.10 -14.58 2.33
CA VAL A 617 25.65 -14.72 2.13
C VAL A 617 24.85 -13.96 3.19
N VAL A 618 25.23 -14.02 4.47
CA VAL A 618 24.54 -13.31 5.56
C VAL A 618 24.56 -11.80 5.31
N PHE A 619 25.74 -11.23 5.07
CA PHE A 619 25.92 -9.80 4.81
C PHE A 619 25.19 -9.35 3.52
N LEU A 620 25.32 -10.11 2.42
CA LEU A 620 24.61 -9.82 1.17
C LEU A 620 23.08 -9.94 1.28
N THR A 621 22.57 -10.78 2.19
CA THR A 621 21.12 -10.96 2.40
C THR A 621 20.53 -9.86 3.29
N ILE A 622 21.26 -9.38 4.31
CA ILE A 622 20.76 -8.41 5.31
C ILE A 622 21.13 -6.97 4.97
N LEU A 623 22.40 -6.71 4.68
CA LEU A 623 22.94 -5.37 4.43
C LEU A 623 23.02 -5.04 2.92
N ASN A 624 23.09 -6.06 2.07
CA ASN A 624 23.31 -5.97 0.61
C ASN A 624 24.73 -5.49 0.21
N ARG A 625 25.70 -5.66 1.11
CA ARG A 625 27.15 -5.55 0.85
C ARG A 625 27.88 -6.84 1.24
N TYR A 626 29.17 -6.89 0.95
CA TYR A 626 30.09 -7.88 1.53
C TYR A 626 30.56 -7.41 2.93
N PRO A 627 31.00 -8.33 3.80
CA PRO A 627 31.71 -7.95 5.03
C PRO A 627 33.07 -7.33 4.70
N ASP A 628 33.60 -6.51 5.61
CA ASP A 628 35.03 -6.17 5.59
C ASP A 628 35.89 -7.27 6.27
N LYS A 629 37.20 -7.00 6.43
CA LYS A 629 38.15 -7.96 7.00
C LYS A 629 37.94 -8.21 8.51
N GLU A 630 37.55 -7.19 9.25
CA GLU A 630 37.32 -7.26 10.69
C GLU A 630 36.00 -7.96 10.98
N GLU A 631 34.93 -7.54 10.30
CA GLU A 631 33.61 -8.18 10.37
C GLU A 631 33.67 -9.66 10.00
N SER A 632 34.38 -10.01 8.92
CA SER A 632 34.56 -11.40 8.49
C SER A 632 35.40 -12.21 9.50
N SER A 633 36.38 -11.59 10.16
CA SER A 633 37.15 -12.22 11.23
C SER A 633 36.28 -12.51 12.46
N ILE A 634 35.53 -11.51 12.94
CA ILE A 634 34.63 -11.63 14.11
C ILE A 634 33.56 -12.69 13.85
N ALA A 635 32.86 -12.62 12.70
CA ALA A 635 31.85 -13.61 12.34
C ALA A 635 32.45 -15.02 12.16
N THR A 636 33.67 -15.14 11.63
CA THR A 636 34.37 -16.44 11.52
C THR A 636 34.70 -17.03 12.90
N GLN A 637 35.12 -16.21 13.87
CA GLN A 637 35.40 -16.68 15.22
C GLN A 637 34.11 -17.18 15.91
N GLU A 638 33.04 -16.40 15.81
CA GLU A 638 31.74 -16.73 16.42
C GLU A 638 31.12 -18.00 15.83
N ILE A 639 31.11 -18.13 14.49
CA ILE A 639 30.61 -19.33 13.80
C ILE A 639 31.51 -20.56 14.06
N LYS A 640 32.83 -20.41 14.25
CA LYS A 640 33.70 -21.53 14.65
C LYS A 640 33.43 -22.00 16.08
N LYS A 641 33.15 -21.06 17.00
CA LYS A 641 32.89 -21.32 18.42
C LYS A 641 31.51 -21.95 18.65
N ASN A 642 30.47 -21.37 18.05
CA ASN A 642 29.06 -21.68 18.31
C ASN A 642 28.37 -22.42 17.14
N GLY A 643 29.10 -22.74 16.07
CA GLY A 643 28.62 -23.57 14.96
C GLY A 643 27.38 -22.97 14.26
N ALA A 644 26.30 -23.75 14.20
CA ALA A 644 25.03 -23.30 13.62
C ALA A 644 24.34 -22.20 14.44
N ALA A 645 24.60 -22.10 15.75
CA ALA A 645 24.06 -21.02 16.59
C ALA A 645 24.75 -19.69 16.27
N GLY A 646 26.08 -19.67 16.09
CA GLY A 646 26.85 -18.48 15.76
C GLY A 646 26.40 -17.77 14.47
N TYR A 647 25.81 -18.49 13.51
CA TYR A 647 25.14 -17.86 12.37
C TYR A 647 23.91 -17.05 12.78
N GLY A 648 23.12 -17.55 13.73
CA GLY A 648 22.00 -16.84 14.34
C GLY A 648 22.46 -15.61 15.11
N ASP A 649 23.57 -15.70 15.86
CA ASP A 649 24.12 -14.59 16.64
C ASP A 649 24.66 -13.46 15.73
N VAL A 650 25.36 -13.80 14.64
CA VAL A 650 25.78 -12.83 13.60
C VAL A 650 24.55 -12.21 12.91
N VAL A 651 23.57 -13.02 12.51
CA VAL A 651 22.32 -12.52 11.87
C VAL A 651 21.55 -11.58 12.79
N TRP A 652 21.40 -11.93 14.07
CA TRP A 652 20.72 -11.12 15.08
C TRP A 652 21.46 -9.80 15.31
N SER A 653 22.80 -9.84 15.37
CA SER A 653 23.62 -8.64 15.51
C SER A 653 23.41 -7.69 14.34
N LEU A 654 23.47 -8.17 13.10
CA LEU A 654 23.36 -7.33 11.90
C LEU A 654 22.00 -6.64 11.77
N VAL A 655 20.88 -7.32 12.05
CA VAL A 655 19.54 -6.68 11.97
C VAL A 655 19.26 -5.66 13.08
N ASN A 656 20.08 -5.64 14.13
CA ASN A 656 20.02 -4.63 15.19
C ASN A 656 20.99 -3.44 14.96
N THR A 657 21.80 -3.47 13.90
CA THR A 657 22.72 -2.36 13.59
C THR A 657 21.99 -1.09 13.13
N ARG A 658 22.64 0.06 13.31
CA ARG A 658 22.23 1.31 12.65
C ARG A 658 22.29 1.20 11.12
N GLU A 659 23.24 0.46 10.55
CA GLU A 659 23.30 0.26 9.10
C GLU A 659 22.06 -0.47 8.55
N PHE A 660 21.58 -1.49 9.27
CA PHE A 660 20.34 -2.16 8.84
C PHE A 660 19.14 -1.23 8.90
N LEU A 661 19.01 -0.41 9.94
CA LEU A 661 17.83 0.44 10.17
C LEU A 661 17.81 1.76 9.39
N PHE A 662 18.84 2.11 8.61
CA PHE A 662 18.96 3.41 7.93
C PHE A 662 19.24 3.27 6.42
N LEU A 663 18.82 4.29 5.67
CA LEU A 663 19.08 4.52 4.25
C LEU A 663 20.34 5.39 4.12
N GLN A 664 21.50 4.74 4.07
CA GLN A 664 22.81 5.37 3.79
C GLN A 664 22.98 5.78 2.32
#